data_AF-A0A1P8S1F8-F1
#
_entry.id   AF-A0A1P8S1F8-F1
#
_cell.length_a   1.000
_cell.length_b   1.000
_cell.length_c   1.000
_cell.angle_alpha   90.00
_cell.angle_beta   90.00
_cell.angle_gamma   90.00
#
_symmetry.space_group_name_H-M   'P 1'
#
loop_
_entity.id
_entity.type
_entity.pdbx_description
1 polymer ?
#
loop_
_entity_poly.entity_id
_entity_poly.type
_entity_poly.pdbx_seq_one_letter_code
_entity_poly.pdbx_strand_id
1 'polypeptide(L)'
;MTSKLTNSILENNNISLSKVIIHNKPYFKISNSDQMRPFFMSIVSDSNHWMFISSNGGLTAGRKNSEYALFPYYSDDKITESSEITGPKIILQVTKNENRFIWEPFSIRFQDKYTIRRNLYKSIYGNAIIFEEENLDLNLTYRYEWCSSNIYGFVKKSTLTNNAEQSVSIAFVDGIQNVMPYGVSSALQNASSNLVDAYKRTELVEESGIGIFALSAIIVDKAEPSEALKANVAWSLGIDNPKYLLSSLQLDEFRKFGKVRQEIDVKAEKGAYFVNTAIQLNPKASNDWVIVANVNQDASDIVAISNQIKTDSQLLNKVEADIQLGTKKLIKLNAVSDGLQLTSDNFRDTRHFSNTLFNIMRGGIFDDGYTIEKWDFKNYLKNANKDVSRNCEQLLQDLPETFSLQTLRKFANWNDDKDFKRLALEYLPLKFSRRHGDPSRPWNKFSINTRSEVDGSKILDYEGNWRDIFQNWEALAFSYPEFIENMIFKFLNATTFDGYNPYRVTKGGFDWETIEPDDPWSYIGYWGDHQIIYLLKFLEFIEDYNPGKLESFFSQDIFVYANVPYRIKAHQDILNNPKDTIEFDEDSDKEIRLKRERIGADGALLQYSNGKVVRANFIEKILATTLAKLSNFIPEGGIWMNTQRPEWNDANNALVGNGVSMVTLYYLRRFLKFFEGVFQNTSIDEVEVSSEISEFFNAVKSAFKQNESILNNEIDDATRKQLLDLLGIAGSNFREHIYNNAFSGDKLKVSLNDILDFTQSAIKHLEHSIRANKREDNLYHAYNLMTVEDTTSVSISCLDEMLEGQVAVLSSGYLSSQENLDVLDGLKQSKLFREDQYSYILYPYKNLKGFMDRNTIPSNSVHSSKLLQTLVSEGNTQILKKDRNGDYHFNGNFKNANDVEQALENLSETAHLELAKSEKHKVLQIFEDVFNHKAFTGRSGTFYGYEGLGSIYWHMVSKLQLAVMEVCQKAIAENESPEVIGRLLEHYYEINEGIGVHKSPELYGAFPTDPYSHTPAGKGAQQPGMTGQVKEDILSRFGELGVFMNDGLLVFNPCMLRKDEFLNEAQVFNYINVDGEASALKVDANQLVFTYCQVPVVYSISNEYKTTISFKDGSQQIFDQVELDKETSEKVFSRSGDVVSITVHIKEDHLK
;
A
#
# COMPACT_ATOMS: atom_id res chain seq x y z
N MET A 1 0.56 -23.09 57.31
CA MET A 1 1.75 -22.67 56.54
C MET A 1 1.29 -22.24 55.15
N THR A 2 0.58 -21.11 55.09
CA THR A 2 -0.40 -20.80 54.04
C THR A 2 -0.22 -19.36 53.53
N SER A 3 1.01 -18.86 53.49
CA SER A 3 1.28 -17.48 53.02
C SER A 3 2.63 -17.31 52.31
N LYS A 4 3.26 -18.40 51.84
CA LYS A 4 4.54 -18.35 51.09
C LYS A 4 4.49 -18.94 49.67
N LEU A 5 3.34 -19.47 49.23
CA LEU A 5 3.16 -20.04 47.89
C LEU A 5 2.37 -19.14 46.93
N THR A 6 1.80 -18.04 47.42
CA THR A 6 1.04 -17.09 46.59
C THR A 6 1.91 -16.03 45.91
N ASN A 7 3.15 -15.81 46.37
CA ASN A 7 4.00 -14.76 45.81
C ASN A 7 4.89 -15.20 44.63
N SER A 8 5.04 -16.51 44.34
CA SER A 8 5.88 -16.96 43.20
C SER A 8 5.09 -17.32 41.93
N ILE A 9 3.75 -17.27 41.96
CA ILE A 9 2.87 -17.55 40.80
C ILE A 9 2.33 -16.24 40.19
N LEU A 10 2.42 -15.11 40.91
CA LEU A 10 1.99 -13.80 40.44
C LEU A 10 3.02 -13.08 39.54
N GLU A 11 4.19 -13.68 39.27
CA GLU A 11 5.33 -12.97 38.69
C GLU A 11 5.39 -12.86 37.14
N ASN A 12 4.41 -13.31 36.34
CA ASN A 12 4.53 -13.10 34.88
C ASN A 12 3.23 -13.08 34.05
N ASN A 13 2.25 -12.26 34.45
CA ASN A 13 1.09 -11.94 33.60
C ASN A 13 1.34 -10.76 32.64
N ASN A 14 2.55 -10.19 32.62
CA ASN A 14 2.85 -9.04 31.76
C ASN A 14 2.94 -9.45 30.27
N ILE A 15 2.39 -8.61 29.40
CA ILE A 15 2.59 -8.73 27.95
C ILE A 15 3.96 -8.13 27.62
N SER A 16 4.85 -8.94 27.02
CA SER A 16 6.21 -8.54 26.69
C SER A 16 6.62 -9.08 25.33
N LEU A 17 7.47 -8.32 24.63
CA LEU A 17 8.10 -8.72 23.38
C LEU A 17 9.54 -9.15 23.66
N SER A 18 9.92 -10.34 23.22
CA SER A 18 11.30 -10.81 23.34
C SER A 18 11.73 -11.61 22.11
N LYS A 19 13.01 -11.49 21.74
CA LYS A 19 13.60 -12.34 20.69
C LYS A 19 13.98 -13.69 21.29
N VAL A 20 13.60 -14.78 20.62
CA VAL A 20 13.90 -16.15 21.03
C VAL A 20 14.35 -16.98 19.84
N ILE A 21 15.08 -18.07 20.10
CA ILE A 21 15.45 -19.05 19.07
C ILE A 21 14.67 -20.34 19.32
N ILE A 22 13.94 -20.80 18.31
CA ILE A 22 13.18 -22.06 18.35
C ILE A 22 13.63 -22.90 17.16
N HIS A 23 14.13 -24.11 17.40
CA HIS A 23 14.67 -25.01 16.36
C HIS A 23 15.65 -24.30 15.40
N ASN A 24 16.61 -23.55 15.96
CA ASN A 24 17.61 -22.74 15.23
C ASN A 24 17.03 -21.63 14.33
N LYS A 25 15.77 -21.24 14.51
CA LYS A 25 15.16 -20.10 13.83
C LYS A 25 14.87 -18.97 14.81
N PRO A 26 15.16 -17.71 14.44
CA PRO A 26 14.83 -16.55 15.26
C PRO A 26 13.34 -16.17 15.12
N TYR A 27 12.73 -15.91 16.28
CA TYR A 27 11.34 -15.48 16.43
C TYR A 27 11.24 -14.29 17.37
N PHE A 28 10.23 -13.45 17.19
CA PHE A 28 9.71 -12.61 18.26
C PHE A 28 8.58 -13.32 18.99
N LYS A 29 8.61 -13.30 20.33
CA LYS A 29 7.60 -13.84 21.24
C LYS A 29 6.81 -12.68 21.85
N ILE A 30 5.49 -12.72 21.73
CA ILE A 30 4.56 -11.99 22.59
C ILE A 30 4.12 -12.95 23.69
N SER A 31 4.45 -12.64 24.94
CA SER A 31 3.95 -13.38 26.11
C SER A 31 2.51 -12.99 26.44
N ASN A 32 1.72 -13.96 26.91
CA ASN A 32 0.33 -13.72 27.35
C ASN A 32 -0.52 -13.03 26.26
N SER A 33 -0.37 -13.46 25.01
CA SER A 33 -0.96 -12.80 23.84
C SER A 33 -2.50 -12.80 23.86
N ASP A 34 -3.11 -13.69 24.64
CA ASP A 34 -4.55 -13.80 24.88
C ASP A 34 -5.10 -12.69 25.78
N GLN A 35 -4.24 -11.97 26.50
CA GLN A 35 -4.63 -10.79 27.28
C GLN A 35 -4.78 -9.54 26.39
N MET A 36 -4.32 -9.60 25.15
CA MET A 36 -4.55 -8.56 24.14
C MET A 36 -5.88 -8.83 23.41
N ARG A 37 -6.55 -7.77 22.97
CA ARG A 37 -7.59 -7.92 21.94
C ARG A 37 -6.97 -8.64 20.73
N PRO A 38 -7.64 -9.66 20.14
CA PRO A 38 -7.12 -10.32 18.96
C PRO A 38 -6.80 -9.33 17.83
N PHE A 39 -5.65 -9.49 17.21
CA PHE A 39 -5.14 -8.64 16.13
C PHE A 39 -4.79 -9.48 14.91
N PHE A 40 -4.82 -8.86 13.73
CA PHE A 40 -4.80 -9.56 12.45
C PHE A 40 -3.45 -9.44 11.74
N MET A 41 -2.92 -10.54 11.18
CA MET A 41 -1.59 -10.62 10.57
C MET A 41 -1.65 -11.18 9.15
N SER A 42 -0.68 -10.80 8.33
CA SER A 42 -0.39 -11.42 7.04
C SER A 42 0.90 -12.24 7.15
N ILE A 43 0.83 -13.55 6.89
CA ILE A 43 2.00 -14.43 6.84
C ILE A 43 2.48 -14.51 5.39
N VAL A 44 3.72 -14.07 5.17
CA VAL A 44 4.30 -13.89 3.84
C VAL A 44 4.93 -15.18 3.31
N SER A 45 5.08 -15.29 1.99
CA SER A 45 5.71 -16.43 1.32
C SER A 45 6.55 -15.95 0.13
N ASP A 46 7.60 -16.68 -0.23
CA ASP A 46 8.37 -16.45 -1.46
C ASP A 46 7.59 -16.85 -2.72
N SER A 47 6.56 -17.68 -2.56
CA SER A 47 5.74 -18.23 -3.65
C SER A 47 4.37 -17.53 -3.67
N ASN A 48 3.33 -18.26 -4.04
CA ASN A 48 1.97 -17.74 -4.21
C ASN A 48 1.04 -18.04 -3.03
N HIS A 49 1.55 -18.41 -1.86
CA HIS A 49 0.71 -18.58 -0.67
C HIS A 49 0.21 -17.23 -0.15
N TRP A 50 -1.01 -17.22 0.33
CA TRP A 50 -1.55 -16.16 1.16
C TRP A 50 -2.14 -16.78 2.42
N MET A 51 -1.85 -16.19 3.58
CA MET A 51 -2.43 -16.57 4.86
C MET A 51 -2.67 -15.31 5.68
N PHE A 52 -3.93 -15.10 6.05
CA PHE A 52 -4.35 -14.00 6.90
C PHE A 52 -4.93 -14.59 8.18
N ILE A 53 -4.29 -14.28 9.31
CA ILE A 53 -4.49 -15.01 10.56
C ILE A 53 -4.56 -14.04 11.74
N SER A 54 -5.53 -14.27 12.63
CA SER A 54 -5.70 -13.54 13.88
C SER A 54 -4.82 -14.14 14.98
N SER A 55 -4.44 -13.34 15.97
CA SER A 55 -3.63 -13.78 17.13
C SER A 55 -4.35 -14.80 18.02
N ASN A 56 -5.65 -15.05 17.81
CA ASN A 56 -6.40 -16.14 18.43
C ASN A 56 -6.43 -17.45 17.61
N GLY A 57 -5.77 -17.48 16.45
CA GLY A 57 -5.67 -18.66 15.58
C GLY A 57 -6.72 -18.76 14.47
N GLY A 58 -7.76 -17.91 14.47
CA GLY A 58 -8.72 -17.82 13.37
C GLY A 58 -8.03 -17.35 12.08
N LEU A 59 -8.24 -18.04 10.96
CA LEU A 59 -7.52 -17.76 9.72
C LEU A 59 -8.34 -17.99 8.46
N THR A 60 -7.90 -17.34 7.39
CA THR A 60 -8.13 -17.75 6.00
C THR A 60 -6.77 -17.95 5.33
N ALA A 61 -6.67 -18.93 4.43
CA ALA A 61 -5.43 -19.19 3.71
C ALA A 61 -5.74 -19.85 2.36
N GLY A 62 -4.82 -19.73 1.40
CA GLY A 62 -4.91 -20.36 0.09
C GLY A 62 -3.71 -20.01 -0.79
N ARG A 63 -3.78 -20.35 -2.08
CA ARG A 63 -2.73 -19.99 -3.04
C ARG A 63 -3.29 -19.09 -4.15
N LYS A 64 -2.45 -18.25 -4.73
CA LYS A 64 -2.76 -17.28 -5.79
C LYS A 64 -3.79 -16.21 -5.41
N ASN A 65 -5.06 -16.56 -5.20
CA ASN A 65 -6.15 -15.63 -4.87
C ASN A 65 -7.27 -16.32 -4.07
N SER A 66 -8.31 -15.57 -3.73
CA SER A 66 -9.47 -16.04 -2.93
C SER A 66 -10.26 -17.19 -3.56
N GLU A 67 -10.11 -17.46 -4.86
CA GLU A 67 -10.83 -18.54 -5.55
C GLU A 67 -10.18 -19.92 -5.35
N TYR A 68 -8.96 -19.95 -4.80
CA TYR A 68 -8.24 -21.18 -4.43
C TYR A 68 -7.96 -21.19 -2.92
N ALA A 69 -8.99 -20.88 -2.14
CA ALA A 69 -8.94 -20.86 -0.69
C ALA A 69 -8.90 -22.28 -0.09
N LEU A 70 -8.04 -22.49 0.90
CA LEU A 70 -8.03 -23.67 1.78
C LEU A 70 -9.08 -23.54 2.89
N PHE A 71 -9.23 -22.34 3.45
CA PHE A 71 -10.25 -21.97 4.43
C PHE A 71 -11.09 -20.82 3.89
N PRO A 72 -12.38 -20.69 4.22
CA PRO A 72 -13.25 -19.66 3.64
C PRO A 72 -12.64 -18.25 3.71
N TYR A 73 -12.76 -17.49 2.62
CA TYR A 73 -12.30 -16.09 2.54
C TYR A 73 -13.44 -15.15 2.95
N TYR A 74 -13.35 -14.63 4.17
CA TYR A 74 -14.29 -13.67 4.76
C TYR A 74 -13.56 -12.38 5.15
N SER A 75 -14.28 -11.38 5.67
CA SER A 75 -13.70 -10.21 6.33
C SER A 75 -12.99 -10.60 7.63
N ASP A 76 -12.03 -9.76 8.07
CA ASP A 76 -11.13 -10.05 9.19
C ASP A 76 -11.84 -10.24 10.54
N ASP A 77 -12.93 -9.51 10.77
CA ASP A 77 -13.84 -9.67 11.90
C ASP A 77 -14.41 -11.10 11.96
N LYS A 78 -15.02 -11.56 10.88
CA LYS A 78 -15.61 -12.91 10.75
C LYS A 78 -14.55 -14.00 10.86
N ILE A 79 -13.36 -13.77 10.31
CA ILE A 79 -12.24 -14.72 10.43
C ILE A 79 -11.83 -14.86 11.91
N THR A 80 -11.66 -13.75 12.61
CA THR A 80 -11.30 -13.72 14.03
C THR A 80 -12.36 -14.44 14.89
N GLU A 81 -13.64 -14.24 14.59
CA GLU A 81 -14.78 -14.90 15.27
C GLU A 81 -14.87 -16.41 14.97
N SER A 82 -14.28 -16.87 13.88
CA SER A 82 -14.41 -18.26 13.41
C SER A 82 -13.41 -19.26 14.00
N SER A 83 -12.51 -18.84 14.89
CA SER A 83 -11.42 -19.67 15.46
C SER A 83 -11.88 -20.99 16.12
N GLU A 84 -13.12 -21.06 16.60
CA GLU A 84 -13.69 -22.29 17.17
C GLU A 84 -14.08 -23.35 16.14
N ILE A 85 -14.36 -22.94 14.89
CA ILE A 85 -15.00 -23.78 13.86
C ILE A 85 -14.22 -23.85 12.54
N THR A 86 -13.20 -23.00 12.35
CA THR A 86 -12.37 -22.95 11.13
C THR A 86 -10.91 -22.99 11.50
N GLY A 87 -10.11 -23.76 10.76
CA GLY A 87 -8.66 -23.81 10.96
C GLY A 87 -8.22 -24.86 11.98
N PRO A 88 -7.10 -24.62 12.69
CA PRO A 88 -6.50 -25.62 13.57
C PRO A 88 -7.38 -25.90 14.80
N LYS A 89 -7.49 -27.17 15.19
CA LYS A 89 -8.22 -27.60 16.37
C LYS A 89 -7.56 -28.82 17.00
N ILE A 90 -7.39 -28.80 18.31
CA ILE A 90 -6.87 -29.93 19.09
C ILE A 90 -7.68 -30.14 20.37
N ILE A 91 -7.97 -31.40 20.69
CA ILE A 91 -8.67 -31.81 21.92
C ILE A 91 -7.88 -32.97 22.53
N LEU A 92 -7.61 -32.90 23.83
CA LEU A 92 -6.77 -33.84 24.58
C LEU A 92 -7.56 -34.46 25.73
N GLN A 93 -7.69 -35.79 25.72
CA GLN A 93 -8.12 -36.58 26.88
C GLN A 93 -6.88 -37.04 27.64
N VAL A 94 -6.54 -36.36 28.73
CA VAL A 94 -5.33 -36.61 29.52
C VAL A 94 -5.67 -37.48 30.72
N THR A 95 -4.93 -38.56 30.92
CA THR A 95 -5.02 -39.39 32.13
C THR A 95 -3.75 -39.20 32.96
N LYS A 96 -3.92 -38.64 34.16
CA LYS A 96 -2.83 -38.30 35.09
C LYS A 96 -3.26 -38.71 36.50
N ASN A 97 -2.47 -39.57 37.16
CA ASN A 97 -2.76 -40.08 38.51
C ASN A 97 -4.20 -40.64 38.64
N GLU A 98 -4.58 -41.55 37.73
CA GLU A 98 -5.92 -42.18 37.63
C GLU A 98 -7.10 -41.25 37.32
N ASN A 99 -6.87 -39.93 37.28
CA ASN A 99 -7.88 -38.93 36.92
C ASN A 99 -7.85 -38.62 35.42
N ARG A 100 -9.02 -38.39 34.84
CA ARG A 100 -9.19 -38.00 33.43
C ARG A 100 -9.54 -36.52 33.31
N PHE A 101 -8.86 -35.84 32.40
CA PHE A 101 -8.99 -34.41 32.12
C PHE A 101 -9.27 -34.20 30.63
N ILE A 102 -10.03 -33.15 30.31
CA ILE A 102 -10.18 -32.64 28.94
C ILE A 102 -9.45 -31.32 28.87
N TRP A 103 -8.49 -31.20 27.97
CA TRP A 103 -7.83 -29.95 27.66
C TRP A 103 -7.99 -29.67 26.16
N GLU A 104 -8.47 -28.48 25.82
CA GLU A 104 -8.68 -28.03 24.44
C GLU A 104 -7.90 -26.72 24.23
N PRO A 105 -6.60 -26.80 23.94
CA PRO A 105 -5.76 -25.63 23.70
C PRO A 105 -6.37 -24.66 22.69
N PHE A 106 -6.18 -23.36 22.92
CA PHE A 106 -6.65 -22.24 22.09
C PHE A 106 -8.17 -22.07 22.00
N SER A 107 -8.95 -22.94 22.66
CA SER A 107 -10.41 -22.82 22.70
C SER A 107 -10.89 -21.97 23.88
N ILE A 108 -12.08 -21.39 23.72
CA ILE A 108 -12.83 -20.73 24.80
C ILE A 108 -13.68 -21.72 25.63
N ARG A 109 -13.84 -22.98 25.19
CA ARG A 109 -14.78 -23.96 25.80
C ARG A 109 -14.44 -24.38 27.22
N PHE A 110 -13.15 -24.35 27.59
CA PHE A 110 -12.66 -24.75 28.91
C PHE A 110 -11.68 -23.72 29.50
N GLN A 111 -11.75 -22.46 29.05
CA GLN A 111 -10.76 -21.44 29.39
C GLN A 111 -10.65 -21.19 30.90
N ASP A 112 -11.77 -21.22 31.63
CA ASP A 112 -11.79 -21.01 33.09
C ASP A 112 -11.47 -22.27 33.92
N LYS A 113 -11.21 -23.41 33.26
CA LYS A 113 -11.00 -24.69 33.93
C LYS A 113 -9.55 -24.92 34.37
N TYR A 114 -8.61 -24.26 33.70
CA TYR A 114 -7.18 -24.46 33.94
C TYR A 114 -6.45 -23.12 34.07
N THR A 115 -5.38 -23.14 34.84
CA THR A 115 -4.37 -22.08 34.77
C THR A 115 -3.55 -22.28 33.49
N ILE A 116 -3.69 -21.36 32.54
CA ILE A 116 -3.02 -21.43 31.24
C ILE A 116 -2.13 -20.20 30.98
N ARG A 117 -1.17 -20.36 30.07
CA ARG A 117 -0.39 -19.27 29.48
C ARG A 117 -0.38 -19.42 27.96
N ARG A 118 -0.81 -18.40 27.22
CA ARG A 118 -0.73 -18.39 25.75
C ARG A 118 0.36 -17.46 25.27
N ASN A 119 1.22 -17.97 24.39
CA ASN A 119 2.28 -17.20 23.76
C ASN A 119 2.12 -17.26 22.24
N LEU A 120 2.46 -16.16 21.58
CA LEU A 120 2.45 -16.07 20.13
C LEU A 120 3.86 -15.74 19.63
N TYR A 121 4.31 -16.44 18.59
CA TYR A 121 5.61 -16.20 18.00
C TYR A 121 5.49 -15.97 16.51
N LYS A 122 6.25 -15.01 15.97
CA LYS A 122 6.37 -14.78 14.54
C LYS A 122 7.83 -14.73 14.13
N SER A 123 8.17 -15.40 13.03
CA SER A 123 9.56 -15.40 12.55
C SER A 123 9.97 -13.97 12.23
N ILE A 124 11.26 -13.65 12.40
CA ILE A 124 11.77 -12.31 12.04
C ILE A 124 11.60 -12.02 10.53
N TYR A 125 11.43 -13.05 9.71
CA TYR A 125 11.17 -12.94 8.28
C TYR A 125 9.67 -12.88 7.94
N GLY A 126 8.78 -13.00 8.94
CA GLY A 126 7.31 -12.91 8.79
C GLY A 126 6.62 -14.10 8.12
N ASN A 127 7.35 -15.17 7.78
CA ASN A 127 6.87 -16.29 6.98
C ASN A 127 6.46 -17.54 7.77
N ALA A 128 6.58 -17.49 9.10
CA ALA A 128 6.13 -18.56 9.99
C ALA A 128 5.55 -17.97 11.28
N ILE A 129 4.55 -18.64 11.83
CA ILE A 129 3.85 -18.23 13.05
C ILE A 129 3.60 -19.44 13.95
N ILE A 130 3.86 -19.28 15.25
CA ILE A 130 3.71 -20.33 16.26
C ILE A 130 2.69 -19.89 17.31
N PHE A 131 1.73 -20.75 17.58
CA PHE A 131 0.81 -20.63 18.70
C PHE A 131 1.21 -21.63 19.76
N GLU A 132 1.29 -21.17 21.01
CA GLU A 132 1.64 -22.01 22.16
C GLU A 132 0.64 -21.80 23.30
N GLU A 133 0.19 -22.90 23.90
CA GLU A 133 -0.53 -22.87 25.17
C GLU A 133 0.15 -23.83 26.15
N GLU A 134 0.53 -23.29 27.31
CA GLU A 134 0.99 -24.05 28.47
C GLU A 134 -0.21 -24.26 29.40
N ASN A 135 -0.52 -25.50 29.75
CA ASN A 135 -1.45 -25.83 30.83
C ASN A 135 -0.64 -26.13 32.10
N LEU A 136 -0.66 -25.19 33.04
CA LEU A 136 0.20 -25.23 34.24
C LEU A 136 -0.28 -26.26 35.26
N ASP A 137 -1.57 -26.60 35.25
CA ASP A 137 -2.13 -27.62 36.17
C ASP A 137 -1.77 -29.04 35.69
N LEU A 138 -1.84 -29.26 34.37
CA LEU A 138 -1.47 -30.53 33.76
C LEU A 138 0.05 -30.66 33.56
N ASN A 139 0.80 -29.55 33.59
CA ASN A 139 2.21 -29.47 33.20
C ASN A 139 2.43 -29.98 31.77
N LEU A 140 1.59 -29.54 30.85
CA LEU A 140 1.67 -29.86 29.43
C LEU A 140 1.78 -28.58 28.61
N THR A 141 2.55 -28.64 27.52
CA THR A 141 2.60 -27.57 26.52
C THR A 141 2.21 -28.13 25.17
N TYR A 142 1.30 -27.45 24.49
CA TYR A 142 0.96 -27.75 23.11
C TYR A 142 1.30 -26.55 22.25
N ARG A 143 1.93 -26.84 21.11
CA ARG A 143 2.40 -25.84 20.16
C ARG A 143 2.06 -26.27 18.75
N TYR A 144 1.63 -25.33 17.91
CA TYR A 144 1.63 -25.54 16.47
C TYR A 144 2.27 -24.36 15.71
N GLU A 145 2.99 -24.68 14.64
CA GLU A 145 3.65 -23.74 13.72
C GLU A 145 3.01 -23.85 12.33
N TRP A 146 2.65 -22.72 11.73
CA TRP A 146 2.29 -22.64 10.31
C TRP A 146 3.50 -22.23 9.48
N CYS A 147 3.80 -23.02 8.44
CA CYS A 147 4.82 -22.75 7.42
C CYS A 147 4.24 -22.89 6.01
N SER A 148 4.90 -22.30 5.02
CA SER A 148 4.64 -22.52 3.59
C SER A 148 5.71 -23.39 2.93
N SER A 149 5.28 -24.28 2.03
CA SER A 149 6.12 -25.09 1.13
C SER A 149 5.58 -24.92 -0.29
N ASN A 150 6.43 -24.53 -1.23
CA ASN A 150 6.02 -24.35 -2.63
C ASN A 150 5.48 -25.65 -3.25
N ILE A 151 6.12 -26.78 -2.92
CA ILE A 151 5.76 -28.11 -3.43
C ILE A 151 4.53 -28.65 -2.72
N TYR A 152 4.49 -28.58 -1.38
CA TYR A 152 3.53 -29.32 -0.56
C TYR A 152 2.37 -28.48 -0.02
N GLY A 153 2.40 -27.15 -0.18
CA GLY A 153 1.36 -26.24 0.31
C GLY A 153 1.62 -25.74 1.73
N PHE A 154 0.61 -25.77 2.59
CA PHE A 154 0.68 -25.32 3.98
C PHE A 154 1.07 -26.48 4.90
N VAL A 155 1.99 -26.22 5.82
CA VAL A 155 2.48 -27.22 6.79
C VAL A 155 2.18 -26.72 8.20
N LYS A 156 1.30 -27.44 8.91
CA LYS A 156 1.06 -27.29 10.35
C LYS A 156 1.94 -28.30 11.10
N LYS A 157 3.00 -27.82 11.73
CA LYS A 157 3.84 -28.65 12.60
C LYS A 157 3.31 -28.58 14.02
N SER A 158 3.17 -29.70 14.69
CA SER A 158 2.59 -29.78 16.03
C SER A 158 3.56 -30.46 16.98
N THR A 159 3.67 -29.93 18.19
CA THR A 159 4.50 -30.46 19.27
C THR A 159 3.68 -30.51 20.55
N LEU A 160 3.66 -31.67 21.21
CA LEU A 160 3.07 -31.86 22.54
C LEU A 160 4.18 -32.27 23.52
N THR A 161 4.41 -31.45 24.54
CA THR A 161 5.48 -31.64 25.53
C THR A 161 4.92 -31.91 26.92
N ASN A 162 5.49 -32.91 27.59
CA ASN A 162 5.23 -33.17 29.00
C ASN A 162 6.29 -32.50 29.88
N ASN A 163 5.90 -31.42 30.55
CA ASN A 163 6.80 -30.68 31.44
C ASN A 163 6.88 -31.31 32.85
N ALA A 164 6.06 -32.32 33.15
CA ALA A 164 6.06 -32.99 34.45
C ALA A 164 7.21 -33.98 34.63
N GLU A 165 7.46 -34.37 35.87
CA GLU A 165 8.38 -35.46 36.25
C GLU A 165 7.74 -36.86 36.16
N GLN A 166 6.47 -36.95 35.76
CA GLN A 166 5.72 -38.20 35.66
C GLN A 166 5.16 -38.37 34.26
N SER A 167 5.08 -39.62 33.79
CA SER A 167 4.45 -39.92 32.50
C SER A 167 2.95 -39.65 32.52
N VAL A 168 2.39 -39.31 31.37
CA VAL A 168 0.94 -39.12 31.19
C VAL A 168 0.46 -39.91 29.99
N SER A 169 -0.75 -40.45 30.08
CA SER A 169 -1.42 -41.09 28.94
C SER A 169 -2.36 -40.09 28.30
N ILE A 170 -2.27 -39.90 26.99
CA ILE A 170 -3.03 -38.89 26.26
C ILE A 170 -3.66 -39.52 25.04
N ALA A 171 -4.98 -39.48 24.95
CA ALA A 171 -5.68 -39.67 23.68
C ALA A 171 -6.01 -38.28 23.10
N PHE A 172 -5.74 -38.05 21.83
CA PHE A 172 -5.95 -36.73 21.22
C PHE A 172 -6.68 -36.82 19.89
N VAL A 173 -7.34 -35.71 19.54
CA VAL A 173 -7.83 -35.41 18.19
C VAL A 173 -7.18 -34.08 17.82
N ASP A 174 -6.31 -34.08 16.80
CA ASP A 174 -5.63 -32.89 16.29
C ASP A 174 -5.89 -32.76 14.79
N GLY A 175 -6.10 -31.55 14.29
CA GLY A 175 -6.44 -31.38 12.89
C GLY A 175 -6.72 -29.97 12.44
N ILE A 176 -7.31 -29.89 11.26
CA ILE A 176 -7.87 -28.69 10.66
C ILE A 176 -9.34 -28.93 10.29
N GLN A 177 -10.19 -27.92 10.41
CA GLN A 177 -11.62 -28.02 10.11
C GLN A 177 -12.13 -26.86 9.25
N ASN A 178 -13.30 -27.08 8.63
CA ASN A 178 -13.91 -26.19 7.64
C ASN A 178 -12.98 -25.96 6.44
N VAL A 179 -12.34 -27.03 5.99
CA VAL A 179 -11.52 -27.06 4.79
C VAL A 179 -12.44 -26.92 3.59
N MET A 180 -12.14 -25.95 2.72
CA MET A 180 -12.90 -25.71 1.50
C MET A 180 -12.66 -26.83 0.49
N PRO A 181 -13.69 -27.28 -0.24
CA PRO A 181 -13.46 -28.04 -1.46
C PRO A 181 -12.94 -27.11 -2.57
N TYR A 182 -12.29 -27.68 -3.58
CA TYR A 182 -11.94 -26.94 -4.80
C TYR A 182 -13.19 -26.45 -5.56
N GLY A 183 -13.09 -25.29 -6.22
CA GLY A 183 -14.07 -24.83 -7.21
C GLY A 183 -15.24 -24.02 -6.67
N VAL A 184 -15.21 -23.61 -5.40
CA VAL A 184 -16.21 -22.70 -4.81
C VAL A 184 -15.69 -21.27 -4.91
N SER A 185 -16.43 -20.41 -5.61
CA SER A 185 -16.06 -19.00 -5.69
C SER A 185 -16.21 -18.30 -4.34
N SER A 186 -15.37 -17.29 -4.09
CA SER A 186 -15.42 -16.51 -2.85
C SER A 186 -16.78 -15.82 -2.68
N ALA A 187 -17.38 -15.32 -3.76
CA ALA A 187 -18.71 -14.73 -3.77
C ALA A 187 -19.80 -15.73 -3.35
N LEU A 188 -19.80 -16.93 -3.91
CA LEU A 188 -20.78 -17.96 -3.58
C LEU A 188 -20.63 -18.43 -2.12
N GLN A 189 -19.39 -18.58 -1.64
CA GLN A 189 -19.12 -18.96 -0.25
C GLN A 189 -19.58 -17.88 0.75
N ASN A 190 -19.50 -16.61 0.37
CA ASN A 190 -19.97 -15.49 1.19
C ASN A 190 -21.50 -15.37 1.21
N ALA A 191 -22.16 -15.58 0.07
CA ALA A 191 -23.61 -15.39 -0.07
C ALA A 191 -24.43 -16.62 0.37
N SER A 192 -23.95 -17.83 0.04
CA SER A 192 -24.77 -19.05 0.05
C SER A 192 -24.00 -20.29 0.52
N SER A 193 -23.21 -20.17 1.61
CA SER A 193 -22.38 -21.28 2.12
C SER A 193 -23.15 -22.56 2.46
N ASN A 194 -24.42 -22.47 2.87
CA ASN A 194 -25.30 -23.60 3.13
C ASN A 194 -25.65 -24.40 1.85
N LEU A 195 -25.81 -23.72 0.70
CA LEU A 195 -25.97 -24.37 -0.59
C LEU A 195 -24.68 -25.14 -0.95
N VAL A 196 -23.53 -24.51 -0.76
CA VAL A 196 -22.22 -25.14 -1.00
C VAL A 196 -22.08 -26.41 -0.17
N ASP A 197 -22.48 -26.38 1.11
CA ASP A 197 -22.41 -27.56 1.99
C ASP A 197 -23.08 -28.79 1.34
N ALA A 198 -24.25 -28.64 0.70
CA ALA A 198 -24.97 -29.75 0.06
C ALA A 198 -24.20 -30.45 -1.08
N TYR A 199 -23.21 -29.78 -1.68
CA TYR A 199 -22.36 -30.32 -2.75
C TYR A 199 -21.04 -30.92 -2.22
N LYS A 200 -20.71 -30.72 -0.94
CA LYS A 200 -19.43 -31.18 -0.39
C LYS A 200 -19.37 -32.69 -0.29
N ARG A 201 -18.23 -33.26 -0.68
CA ARG A 201 -17.86 -34.65 -0.42
C ARG A 201 -16.40 -34.70 0.02
N THR A 202 -16.17 -35.30 1.19
CA THR A 202 -14.83 -35.49 1.74
C THR A 202 -14.53 -36.97 1.86
N GLU A 203 -13.42 -37.41 1.28
CA GLU A 203 -13.05 -38.83 1.16
C GLU A 203 -11.66 -39.11 1.76
N LEU A 204 -11.43 -40.34 2.25
CA LEU A 204 -10.14 -40.79 2.74
C LEU A 204 -9.52 -41.81 1.78
N VAL A 205 -8.28 -41.58 1.35
CA VAL A 205 -7.45 -42.61 0.73
C VAL A 205 -6.81 -43.44 1.85
N GLU A 206 -7.45 -44.53 2.26
CA GLU A 206 -7.09 -45.28 3.48
C GLU A 206 -5.63 -45.73 3.54
N GLU A 207 -5.05 -46.14 2.40
CA GLU A 207 -3.67 -46.64 2.31
C GLU A 207 -2.59 -45.58 2.59
N SER A 208 -2.89 -44.30 2.40
CA SER A 208 -1.94 -43.19 2.58
C SER A 208 -2.43 -42.14 3.59
N GLY A 209 -3.68 -42.25 4.06
CA GLY A 209 -4.25 -41.31 5.02
C GLY A 209 -4.54 -39.92 4.44
N ILE A 210 -4.64 -39.77 3.12
CA ILE A 210 -4.96 -38.48 2.47
C ILE A 210 -6.47 -38.22 2.57
N GLY A 211 -6.86 -37.06 3.09
CA GLY A 211 -8.20 -36.51 2.95
C GLY A 211 -8.34 -35.70 1.67
N ILE A 212 -9.37 -36.00 0.87
CA ILE A 212 -9.72 -35.32 -0.38
C ILE A 212 -10.97 -34.48 -0.14
N PHE A 213 -10.90 -33.16 -0.37
CA PHE A 213 -11.99 -32.20 -0.21
C PHE A 213 -12.48 -31.73 -1.58
N ALA A 214 -13.62 -32.24 -2.02
CA ALA A 214 -14.16 -31.97 -3.35
C ALA A 214 -15.64 -31.58 -3.32
N LEU A 215 -16.10 -31.07 -4.46
CA LEU A 215 -17.53 -30.96 -4.76
C LEU A 215 -17.97 -32.20 -5.54
N SER A 216 -19.23 -32.59 -5.40
CA SER A 216 -19.86 -33.59 -6.28
C SER A 216 -20.02 -33.09 -7.71
N ALA A 217 -20.18 -31.77 -7.90
CA ALA A 217 -20.21 -31.06 -9.17
C ALA A 217 -19.83 -29.58 -8.94
N ILE A 218 -19.26 -28.92 -9.93
CA ILE A 218 -19.08 -27.46 -9.89
C ILE A 218 -20.47 -26.80 -9.89
N ILE A 219 -20.65 -25.79 -9.04
CA ILE A 219 -21.94 -25.13 -8.85
C ILE A 219 -22.13 -24.07 -9.94
N VAL A 220 -23.11 -24.27 -10.81
CA VAL A 220 -23.44 -23.40 -11.94
C VAL A 220 -24.96 -23.40 -12.16
N ASP A 221 -25.52 -22.26 -12.51
CA ASP A 221 -26.97 -22.09 -12.77
C ASP A 221 -27.38 -22.60 -14.16
N LYS A 222 -26.43 -22.65 -15.09
CA LYS A 222 -26.63 -23.21 -16.43
C LYS A 222 -26.95 -24.71 -16.32
N ALA A 223 -28.04 -25.13 -16.96
CA ALA A 223 -28.49 -26.52 -17.00
C ALA A 223 -27.61 -27.40 -17.90
N GLU A 224 -26.36 -27.60 -17.49
CA GLU A 224 -25.38 -28.46 -18.16
C GLU A 224 -24.54 -29.25 -17.14
N PRO A 225 -23.93 -30.38 -17.55
CA PRO A 225 -22.97 -31.07 -16.70
C PRO A 225 -21.80 -30.16 -16.33
N SER A 226 -21.38 -30.19 -15.05
CA SER A 226 -20.26 -29.40 -14.55
C SER A 226 -19.40 -30.23 -13.60
N GLU A 227 -18.46 -30.99 -14.16
CA GLU A 227 -17.64 -31.94 -13.41
C GLU A 227 -16.62 -31.23 -12.50
N ALA A 228 -16.50 -31.69 -11.26
CA ALA A 228 -15.48 -31.23 -10.31
C ALA A 228 -14.28 -32.20 -10.31
N LEU A 229 -13.30 -31.94 -11.17
CA LEU A 229 -12.16 -32.85 -11.41
C LEU A 229 -10.88 -32.50 -10.63
N LYS A 230 -11.01 -31.63 -9.62
CA LYS A 230 -9.92 -31.25 -8.72
C LYS A 230 -10.41 -31.16 -7.29
N ALA A 231 -9.48 -31.21 -6.35
CA ALA A 231 -9.75 -31.17 -4.92
C ALA A 231 -8.72 -30.32 -4.17
N ASN A 232 -9.07 -29.90 -2.95
CA ASN A 232 -8.08 -29.59 -1.94
C ASN A 232 -7.74 -30.88 -1.18
N VAL A 233 -6.56 -30.97 -0.58
CA VAL A 233 -6.11 -32.19 0.11
C VAL A 233 -5.46 -31.89 1.44
N ALA A 234 -5.51 -32.84 2.37
CA ALA A 234 -4.71 -32.84 3.60
C ALA A 234 -4.17 -34.24 3.91
N TRP A 235 -2.97 -34.32 4.49
CA TRP A 235 -2.33 -35.57 4.91
C TRP A 235 -1.41 -35.33 6.11
N SER A 236 -0.90 -36.39 6.74
CA SER A 236 -0.09 -36.27 7.96
C SER A 236 1.09 -37.25 8.02
N LEU A 237 2.11 -36.90 8.81
CA LEU A 237 3.26 -37.74 9.15
C LEU A 237 3.63 -37.57 10.63
N GLY A 238 4.34 -38.55 11.19
CA GLY A 238 4.84 -38.51 12.58
C GLY A 238 3.89 -39.13 13.60
N ILE A 239 2.77 -39.73 13.16
CA ILE A 239 1.83 -40.45 14.02
C ILE A 239 1.70 -41.89 13.56
N ASP A 240 1.87 -42.82 14.49
CA ASP A 240 1.70 -44.25 14.22
C ASP A 240 0.22 -44.64 14.20
N ASN A 241 -0.22 -45.25 13.09
CA ASN A 241 -1.55 -45.83 12.89
C ASN A 241 -2.73 -44.96 13.40
N PRO A 242 -2.83 -43.68 13.00
CA PRO A 242 -3.93 -42.82 13.42
C PRO A 242 -5.26 -43.30 12.83
N LYS A 243 -6.35 -42.99 13.52
CA LYS A 243 -7.69 -42.91 12.89
C LYS A 243 -7.88 -41.54 12.28
N TYR A 244 -8.61 -41.47 11.18
CA TYR A 244 -8.92 -40.21 10.51
C TYR A 244 -10.39 -39.82 10.65
N LEU A 245 -10.65 -38.53 10.90
CA LEU A 245 -11.99 -37.94 10.75
C LEU A 245 -11.95 -36.93 9.59
N LEU A 246 -12.99 -36.94 8.78
CA LEU A 246 -13.15 -36.13 7.59
C LEU A 246 -14.13 -34.96 7.80
N SER A 247 -14.71 -34.88 9.00
CA SER A 247 -15.68 -33.89 9.43
C SER A 247 -15.50 -33.54 10.91
N SER A 248 -16.19 -32.50 11.37
CA SER A 248 -16.21 -32.10 12.78
C SER A 248 -17.33 -32.77 13.61
N LEU A 249 -18.08 -33.73 13.03
CA LEU A 249 -19.29 -34.30 13.64
C LEU A 249 -19.05 -34.99 14.99
N GLN A 250 -17.88 -35.63 15.14
CA GLN A 250 -17.56 -36.44 16.32
C GLN A 250 -16.77 -35.67 17.41
N LEU A 251 -16.46 -34.39 17.21
CA LEU A 251 -15.64 -33.63 18.16
C LEU A 251 -16.32 -33.49 19.52
N ASP A 252 -17.63 -33.25 19.57
CA ASP A 252 -18.37 -33.12 20.83
C ASP A 252 -18.45 -34.43 21.61
N GLU A 253 -18.50 -35.58 20.91
CA GLU A 253 -18.42 -36.89 21.55
C GLU A 253 -17.04 -37.09 22.21
N PHE A 254 -15.97 -36.70 21.52
CA PHE A 254 -14.61 -36.76 22.06
C PHE A 254 -14.40 -35.80 23.24
N ARG A 255 -14.97 -34.58 23.21
CA ARG A 255 -14.96 -33.64 24.35
C ARG A 255 -15.64 -34.20 25.59
N LYS A 256 -16.58 -35.14 25.42
CA LYS A 256 -17.32 -35.81 26.51
C LYS A 256 -16.68 -37.13 26.92
N PHE A 257 -15.36 -37.27 26.73
CA PHE A 257 -14.59 -38.47 27.06
C PHE A 257 -14.95 -39.73 26.25
N GLY A 258 -15.73 -39.57 25.17
CA GLY A 258 -16.08 -40.62 24.22
C GLY A 258 -14.92 -41.02 23.31
N LYS A 259 -15.13 -42.04 22.47
CA LYS A 259 -14.18 -42.49 21.45
C LYS A 259 -14.68 -42.07 20.07
N VAL A 260 -13.76 -41.90 19.12
CA VAL A 260 -14.11 -41.62 17.72
C VAL A 260 -13.96 -42.86 16.83
N ARG A 261 -14.70 -42.85 15.72
CA ARG A 261 -14.69 -43.85 14.65
C ARG A 261 -14.19 -43.21 13.36
N GLN A 262 -13.38 -43.95 12.60
CA GLN A 262 -12.80 -43.46 11.35
C GLN A 262 -13.90 -43.14 10.34
N GLU A 263 -13.71 -42.04 9.62
CA GLU A 263 -14.57 -41.59 8.53
C GLU A 263 -13.86 -41.80 7.19
N ILE A 264 -14.56 -42.33 6.19
CA ILE A 264 -13.98 -42.65 4.87
C ILE A 264 -14.65 -41.91 3.71
N ASP A 265 -15.93 -41.53 3.85
CA ASP A 265 -16.72 -40.79 2.87
C ASP A 265 -17.82 -40.03 3.62
N VAL A 266 -17.71 -38.70 3.68
CA VAL A 266 -18.67 -37.80 4.31
C VAL A 266 -19.24 -36.84 3.27
N LYS A 267 -20.56 -36.67 3.25
CA LYS A 267 -21.29 -35.88 2.26
C LYS A 267 -22.11 -34.80 2.94
N ALA A 268 -22.32 -33.70 2.25
CA ALA A 268 -23.18 -32.60 2.67
C ALA A 268 -22.74 -31.92 3.99
N GLU A 269 -21.46 -31.99 4.33
CA GLU A 269 -20.88 -31.46 5.57
C GLU A 269 -19.61 -30.66 5.28
N LYS A 270 -19.24 -29.77 6.21
CA LYS A 270 -17.95 -29.07 6.16
C LYS A 270 -16.81 -30.08 6.31
N GLY A 271 -15.88 -30.06 5.36
CA GLY A 271 -14.70 -30.91 5.39
C GLY A 271 -13.78 -30.59 6.58
N ALA A 272 -13.22 -31.63 7.18
CA ALA A 272 -12.15 -31.54 8.16
C ALA A 272 -11.10 -32.63 7.92
N TYR A 273 -9.91 -32.46 8.51
CA TYR A 273 -8.89 -33.50 8.57
C TYR A 273 -8.40 -33.60 10.00
N PHE A 274 -8.80 -34.65 10.70
CA PHE A 274 -8.35 -34.92 12.06
C PHE A 274 -7.62 -36.25 12.16
N VAL A 275 -6.50 -36.25 12.86
CA VAL A 275 -5.80 -37.45 13.31
C VAL A 275 -6.15 -37.74 14.76
N ASN A 276 -6.50 -39.00 15.04
CA ASN A 276 -6.77 -39.50 16.38
C ASN A 276 -5.84 -40.66 16.72
N THR A 277 -5.13 -40.54 17.83
CA THR A 277 -4.34 -41.63 18.40
C THR A 277 -4.28 -41.51 19.93
N ALA A 278 -3.68 -42.52 20.57
CA ALA A 278 -3.35 -42.50 21.99
C ALA A 278 -1.84 -42.73 22.17
N ILE A 279 -1.22 -41.89 22.98
CA ILE A 279 0.22 -41.91 23.24
C ILE A 279 0.49 -41.96 24.75
N GLN A 280 1.62 -42.55 25.11
CA GLN A 280 2.20 -42.44 26.44
C GLN A 280 3.36 -41.45 26.37
N LEU A 281 3.22 -40.29 27.01
CA LEU A 281 4.23 -39.24 26.97
C LEU A 281 5.06 -39.29 28.26
N ASN A 282 6.34 -39.66 28.11
CA ASN A 282 7.29 -39.77 29.21
C ASN A 282 7.61 -38.41 29.87
N PRO A 283 8.18 -38.39 31.09
CA PRO A 283 8.61 -37.14 31.72
C PRO A 283 9.58 -36.39 30.81
N LYS A 284 9.41 -35.08 30.67
CA LYS A 284 10.26 -34.20 29.85
C LYS A 284 10.37 -34.57 28.37
N ALA A 285 9.49 -35.46 27.89
CA ALA A 285 9.48 -35.87 26.49
C ALA A 285 8.51 -35.01 25.67
N SER A 286 8.78 -34.93 24.36
CA SER A 286 7.90 -34.33 23.37
C SER A 286 7.49 -35.37 22.33
N ASN A 287 6.33 -35.16 21.71
CA ASN A 287 5.90 -35.88 20.53
C ASN A 287 5.56 -34.87 19.43
N ASP A 288 6.07 -35.11 18.23
CA ASP A 288 5.99 -34.20 17.09
C ASP A 288 5.30 -34.87 15.90
N TRP A 289 4.44 -34.12 15.21
CA TRP A 289 3.81 -34.56 13.97
C TRP A 289 3.53 -33.37 13.06
N VAL A 290 3.21 -33.67 11.79
CA VAL A 290 2.86 -32.64 10.81
C VAL A 290 1.55 -32.97 10.12
N ILE A 291 0.78 -31.93 9.81
CA ILE A 291 -0.34 -31.97 8.88
C ILE A 291 0.02 -31.05 7.72
N VAL A 292 -0.13 -31.55 6.50
CA VAL A 292 0.18 -30.84 5.28
C VAL A 292 -1.09 -30.71 4.46
N ALA A 293 -1.38 -29.51 3.95
CA ALA A 293 -2.56 -29.24 3.15
C ALA A 293 -2.24 -28.43 1.90
N ASN A 294 -2.79 -28.80 0.75
CA ASN A 294 -2.59 -28.10 -0.52
C ASN A 294 -3.92 -27.90 -1.25
N VAL A 295 -3.94 -26.94 -2.17
CA VAL A 295 -5.14 -26.55 -2.93
C VAL A 295 -4.99 -26.87 -4.42
N ASN A 296 -6.10 -26.93 -5.15
CA ASN A 296 -6.10 -27.06 -6.63
C ASN A 296 -5.34 -28.30 -7.13
N GLN A 297 -5.55 -29.47 -6.51
CA GLN A 297 -4.90 -30.73 -6.85
C GLN A 297 -5.77 -31.55 -7.81
N ASP A 298 -5.18 -32.07 -8.88
CA ASP A 298 -5.84 -33.04 -9.75
C ASP A 298 -5.58 -34.50 -9.29
N ALA A 299 -6.15 -35.46 -10.00
CA ALA A 299 -5.99 -36.88 -9.68
C ALA A 299 -4.52 -37.35 -9.74
N SER A 300 -3.71 -36.80 -10.66
CA SER A 300 -2.29 -37.15 -10.81
C SER A 300 -1.49 -36.65 -9.61
N ASP A 301 -1.76 -35.42 -9.16
CA ASP A 301 -1.13 -34.84 -7.97
C ASP A 301 -1.41 -35.69 -6.71
N ILE A 302 -2.67 -36.09 -6.53
CA ILE A 302 -3.12 -36.92 -5.40
C ILE A 302 -2.43 -38.29 -5.41
N VAL A 303 -2.35 -38.95 -6.57
CA VAL A 303 -1.66 -40.24 -6.71
C VAL A 303 -0.17 -40.09 -6.45
N ALA A 304 0.46 -39.01 -6.92
CA ALA A 304 1.87 -38.75 -6.70
C ALA A 304 2.20 -38.61 -5.21
N ILE A 305 1.42 -37.84 -4.44
CA ILE A 305 1.64 -37.69 -3.00
C ILE A 305 1.29 -38.97 -2.23
N SER A 306 0.24 -39.70 -2.61
CA SER A 306 -0.10 -41.01 -2.03
C SER A 306 1.06 -42.00 -2.16
N ASN A 307 1.70 -42.05 -3.34
CA ASN A 307 2.87 -42.89 -3.56
C ASN A 307 4.08 -42.42 -2.76
N GLN A 308 4.32 -41.12 -2.64
CA GLN A 308 5.40 -40.60 -1.78
C GLN A 308 5.20 -40.99 -0.32
N ILE A 309 4.00 -40.83 0.23
CA ILE A 309 3.70 -41.22 1.62
C ILE A 309 3.98 -42.72 1.86
N LYS A 310 3.59 -43.58 0.91
CA LYS A 310 3.76 -45.03 1.04
C LYS A 310 5.19 -45.52 0.87
N THR A 311 6.00 -44.81 0.09
CA THR A 311 7.29 -45.35 -0.41
C THR A 311 8.53 -44.52 -0.02
N ASP A 312 8.36 -43.25 0.34
CA ASP A 312 9.47 -42.34 0.62
C ASP A 312 9.63 -42.08 2.13
N SER A 313 10.52 -42.85 2.76
CA SER A 313 10.85 -42.67 4.18
C SER A 313 11.52 -41.32 4.51
N GLN A 314 11.93 -40.54 3.51
CA GLN A 314 12.53 -39.21 3.67
C GLN A 314 11.55 -38.06 3.39
N LEU A 315 10.27 -38.35 3.17
CA LEU A 315 9.26 -37.33 2.82
C LEU A 315 9.22 -36.17 3.82
N LEU A 316 9.26 -36.45 5.13
CA LEU A 316 9.29 -35.39 6.16
C LEU A 316 10.51 -34.46 6.02
N ASN A 317 11.68 -35.03 5.69
CA ASN A 317 12.91 -34.25 5.47
C ASN A 317 12.80 -33.40 4.20
N LYS A 318 12.13 -33.89 3.14
CA LYS A 318 11.87 -33.13 1.91
C LYS A 318 10.91 -31.97 2.16
N VAL A 319 9.86 -32.18 2.95
CA VAL A 319 8.94 -31.12 3.38
C VAL A 319 9.70 -30.04 4.14
N GLU A 320 10.53 -30.42 5.12
CA GLU A 320 11.34 -29.45 5.86
C GLU A 320 12.31 -28.70 4.96
N ALA A 321 13.00 -29.40 4.05
CA ALA A 321 13.94 -28.79 3.12
C ALA A 321 13.26 -27.76 2.21
N ASP A 322 12.02 -28.01 1.75
CA ASP A 322 11.28 -27.05 0.91
C ASP A 322 10.78 -25.84 1.71
N ILE A 323 10.40 -25.99 2.98
CA ILE A 323 10.11 -24.87 3.89
C ILE A 323 11.33 -23.96 4.05
N GLN A 324 12.51 -24.57 4.29
CA GLN A 324 13.76 -23.83 4.42
C GLN A 324 14.17 -23.15 3.11
N LEU A 325 13.93 -23.82 1.97
CA LEU A 325 14.15 -23.24 0.65
C LEU A 325 13.26 -22.01 0.43
N GLY A 326 11.98 -22.05 0.84
CA GLY A 326 11.09 -20.89 0.78
C GLY A 326 11.63 -19.71 1.59
N THR A 327 12.12 -19.96 2.81
CA THR A 327 12.78 -18.92 3.63
C THR A 327 14.01 -18.33 2.93
N LYS A 328 14.88 -19.17 2.37
CA LYS A 328 16.07 -18.71 1.63
C LYS A 328 15.70 -17.86 0.40
N LYS A 329 14.67 -18.26 -0.35
CA LYS A 329 14.17 -17.50 -1.50
C LYS A 329 13.57 -16.16 -1.08
N LEU A 330 12.81 -16.12 0.02
CA LEU A 330 12.26 -14.88 0.56
C LEU A 330 13.36 -13.91 0.98
N ILE A 331 14.38 -14.40 1.69
CA ILE A 331 15.56 -13.60 2.05
C ILE A 331 16.24 -13.09 0.78
N LYS A 332 16.41 -13.91 -0.25
CA LYS A 332 16.99 -13.48 -1.54
C LYS A 332 16.17 -12.39 -2.21
N LEU A 333 14.84 -12.53 -2.29
CA LEU A 333 13.95 -11.52 -2.87
C LEU A 333 14.06 -10.18 -2.13
N ASN A 334 14.20 -10.21 -0.81
CA ASN A 334 14.28 -8.99 -0.01
C ASN A 334 15.69 -8.37 0.02
N ALA A 335 16.73 -9.20 0.05
CA ALA A 335 18.13 -8.78 0.08
C ALA A 335 18.53 -8.04 -1.19
N VAL A 336 17.99 -8.43 -2.35
CA VAL A 336 18.26 -7.73 -3.61
C VAL A 336 17.63 -6.33 -3.65
N SER A 337 16.75 -5.97 -2.71
CA SER A 337 16.21 -4.62 -2.52
C SER A 337 16.69 -3.98 -1.22
N ASP A 338 17.89 -4.36 -0.77
CA ASP A 338 18.54 -3.81 0.43
C ASP A 338 17.78 -3.99 1.75
N GLY A 339 17.02 -5.09 1.86
CA GLY A 339 16.24 -5.42 3.06
C GLY A 339 17.03 -6.02 4.23
N LEU A 340 18.36 -6.11 4.15
CA LEU A 340 19.20 -6.71 5.21
C LEU A 340 20.06 -5.65 5.91
N GLN A 341 19.91 -5.58 7.23
CA GLN A 341 20.72 -4.74 8.12
C GLN A 341 21.09 -5.54 9.38
N LEU A 342 22.18 -5.13 10.03
CA LEU A 342 22.58 -5.61 11.33
C LEU A 342 23.11 -4.45 12.15
N THR A 343 22.32 -4.07 13.15
CA THR A 343 22.63 -3.03 14.14
C THR A 343 22.52 -3.62 15.55
N SER A 344 22.75 -2.80 16.58
CA SER A 344 22.45 -3.16 17.96
C SER A 344 20.94 -3.32 18.22
N ASP A 345 20.08 -2.76 17.36
CA ASP A 345 18.64 -2.72 17.50
C ASP A 345 17.94 -3.64 16.50
N ASN A 346 17.70 -4.88 16.95
CA ASN A 346 17.08 -5.87 16.09
C ASN A 346 15.60 -5.58 15.75
N PHE A 347 14.91 -4.70 16.49
CA PHE A 347 13.56 -4.28 16.14
C PHE A 347 13.59 -3.40 14.89
N ARG A 348 14.53 -2.44 14.81
CA ARG A 348 14.77 -1.64 13.60
C ARG A 348 15.20 -2.51 12.42
N ASP A 349 16.15 -3.43 12.61
CA ASP A 349 16.59 -4.35 11.55
C ASP A 349 15.41 -5.15 10.98
N THR A 350 14.55 -5.69 11.86
CA THR A 350 13.41 -6.50 11.43
C THR A 350 12.30 -5.65 10.82
N ARG A 351 12.09 -4.42 11.32
CA ARG A 351 11.14 -3.49 10.72
C ARG A 351 11.58 -3.11 9.31
N HIS A 352 12.86 -2.79 9.10
CA HIS A 352 13.42 -2.53 7.77
C HIS A 352 13.22 -3.72 6.84
N PHE A 353 13.52 -4.94 7.30
CA PHE A 353 13.24 -6.16 6.52
C PHE A 353 11.77 -6.25 6.09
N SER A 354 10.83 -6.06 7.03
CA SER A 354 9.40 -6.13 6.72
C SER A 354 8.94 -4.99 5.79
N ASN A 355 9.46 -3.77 5.99
CA ASN A 355 9.14 -2.61 5.17
C ASN A 355 9.56 -2.86 3.73
N THR A 356 10.82 -3.29 3.50
CA THR A 356 11.31 -3.65 2.17
C THR A 356 10.49 -4.77 1.56
N LEU A 357 10.14 -5.80 2.34
CA LEU A 357 9.38 -6.93 1.85
C LEU A 357 7.98 -6.50 1.37
N PHE A 358 7.26 -5.70 2.16
CA PHE A 358 5.95 -5.20 1.78
C PHE A 358 6.02 -4.18 0.63
N ASN A 359 7.13 -3.44 0.48
CA ASN A 359 7.38 -2.59 -0.68
C ASN A 359 7.46 -3.43 -1.96
N ILE A 360 8.29 -4.48 -1.98
CA ILE A 360 8.47 -5.33 -3.16
C ILE A 360 7.29 -6.27 -3.42
N MET A 361 6.52 -6.65 -2.40
CA MET A 361 5.26 -7.38 -2.58
C MET A 361 4.21 -6.52 -3.30
N ARG A 362 4.20 -5.19 -3.07
CA ARG A 362 3.21 -4.29 -3.65
C ARG A 362 3.66 -3.71 -4.99
N GLY A 363 4.94 -3.31 -5.10
CA GLY A 363 5.52 -2.69 -6.29
C GLY A 363 6.29 -3.64 -7.23
N GLY A 364 6.63 -4.83 -6.75
CA GLY A 364 7.46 -5.80 -7.46
C GLY A 364 8.95 -5.66 -7.15
N ILE A 365 9.73 -6.64 -7.59
CA ILE A 365 11.19 -6.65 -7.56
C ILE A 365 11.73 -7.08 -8.92
N PHE A 366 12.87 -6.54 -9.34
CA PHE A 366 13.51 -6.94 -10.58
C PHE A 366 13.97 -8.40 -10.54
N ASP A 367 13.91 -9.08 -11.68
CA ASP A 367 14.12 -10.51 -11.74
C ASP A 367 15.54 -10.94 -11.34
N ASP A 368 16.55 -10.34 -11.99
CA ASP A 368 17.96 -10.64 -11.79
C ASP A 368 18.83 -9.42 -12.17
N GLY A 369 19.21 -8.59 -11.19
CA GLY A 369 20.02 -7.39 -11.43
C GLY A 369 19.45 -6.51 -12.56
N TYR A 370 20.28 -6.24 -13.56
CA TYR A 370 19.89 -5.58 -14.81
C TYR A 370 19.82 -6.53 -16.02
N THR A 371 19.71 -7.83 -15.78
CA THR A 371 19.56 -8.87 -16.80
C THR A 371 18.12 -8.95 -17.30
N ILE A 372 17.96 -9.12 -18.61
CA ILE A 372 16.69 -9.25 -19.32
C ILE A 372 16.69 -10.56 -20.10
N GLU A 373 15.58 -11.28 -20.04
CA GLU A 373 15.38 -12.53 -20.80
C GLU A 373 14.65 -12.25 -22.12
N LYS A 374 15.23 -12.74 -23.22
CA LYS A 374 14.74 -12.52 -24.59
C LYS A 374 13.32 -13.00 -24.81
N TRP A 375 12.93 -14.15 -24.25
CA TRP A 375 11.59 -14.70 -24.43
C TRP A 375 10.51 -13.76 -23.86
N ASP A 376 10.79 -13.15 -22.71
CA ASP A 376 9.84 -12.28 -22.01
C ASP A 376 9.76 -10.92 -22.72
N PHE A 377 10.91 -10.34 -23.07
CA PHE A 377 10.95 -9.09 -23.83
C PHE A 377 10.26 -9.23 -25.20
N LYS A 378 10.45 -10.37 -25.89
CA LYS A 378 9.75 -10.69 -27.15
C LYS A 378 8.23 -10.78 -26.95
N ASN A 379 7.77 -11.44 -25.89
CA ASN A 379 6.34 -11.55 -25.58
C ASN A 379 5.74 -10.18 -25.22
N TYR A 380 6.46 -9.38 -24.45
CA TYR A 380 6.11 -8.00 -24.14
C TYR A 380 5.92 -7.17 -25.43
N LEU A 381 6.91 -7.16 -26.33
CA LEU A 381 6.80 -6.41 -27.59
C LEU A 381 5.62 -6.88 -28.45
N LYS A 382 5.41 -8.20 -28.55
CA LYS A 382 4.30 -8.78 -29.30
C LYS A 382 2.93 -8.34 -28.76
N ASN A 383 2.80 -8.23 -27.43
CA ASN A 383 1.57 -7.79 -26.78
C ASN A 383 1.41 -6.27 -26.80
N ALA A 384 2.53 -5.52 -26.79
CA ALA A 384 2.53 -4.08 -26.83
C ALA A 384 2.18 -3.55 -28.23
N ASN A 385 2.90 -4.03 -29.26
CA ASN A 385 2.70 -3.62 -30.64
C ASN A 385 3.15 -4.70 -31.61
N LYS A 386 2.19 -5.35 -32.26
CA LYS A 386 2.43 -6.46 -33.20
C LYS A 386 3.26 -6.07 -34.41
N ASP A 387 3.13 -4.83 -34.89
CA ASP A 387 3.88 -4.36 -36.05
C ASP A 387 5.32 -4.04 -35.69
N VAL A 388 5.58 -3.39 -34.54
CA VAL A 388 6.94 -3.20 -34.01
C VAL A 388 7.62 -4.55 -33.77
N SER A 389 6.90 -5.51 -33.17
CA SER A 389 7.42 -6.86 -32.94
C SER A 389 7.80 -7.58 -34.24
N ARG A 390 7.05 -7.36 -35.34
CA ARG A 390 7.37 -7.92 -36.66
C ARG A 390 8.57 -7.21 -37.29
N ASN A 391 8.59 -5.88 -37.25
CA ASN A 391 9.66 -5.06 -37.83
C ASN A 391 11.02 -5.31 -37.15
N CYS A 392 11.00 -5.61 -35.86
CA CYS A 392 12.21 -5.89 -35.08
C CYS A 392 12.53 -7.40 -34.98
N GLU A 393 11.86 -8.28 -35.74
CA GLU A 393 12.02 -9.73 -35.57
C GLU A 393 13.48 -10.19 -35.77
N GLN A 394 14.17 -9.66 -36.80
CA GLN A 394 15.59 -9.98 -37.03
C GLN A 394 16.48 -9.44 -35.90
N LEU A 395 16.24 -8.20 -35.46
CA LEU A 395 16.96 -7.60 -34.32
C LEU A 395 16.80 -8.45 -33.05
N LEU A 396 15.59 -8.94 -32.79
CA LEU A 396 15.32 -9.83 -31.67
C LEU A 396 16.00 -11.18 -31.83
N GLN A 397 16.13 -11.72 -33.05
CA GLN A 397 16.87 -12.96 -33.28
C GLN A 397 18.36 -12.81 -32.94
N ASP A 398 18.95 -11.65 -33.24
CA ASP A 398 20.36 -11.36 -33.00
C ASP A 398 20.70 -11.12 -31.51
N LEU A 399 19.69 -10.84 -30.66
CA LEU A 399 19.89 -10.77 -29.22
C LEU A 399 20.21 -12.16 -28.62
N PRO A 400 21.15 -12.25 -27.67
CA PRO A 400 21.35 -13.46 -26.89
C PRO A 400 20.11 -13.77 -26.03
N GLU A 401 20.00 -15.02 -25.53
CA GLU A 401 18.87 -15.43 -24.69
C GLU A 401 18.73 -14.58 -23.41
N THR A 402 19.85 -14.10 -22.88
CA THR A 402 19.92 -13.10 -21.81
C THR A 402 20.84 -11.94 -22.21
N PHE A 403 20.44 -10.72 -21.90
CA PHE A 403 21.22 -9.49 -22.16
C PHE A 403 21.01 -8.46 -21.06
N SER A 404 21.90 -7.48 -20.94
CA SER A 404 21.76 -6.41 -19.94
C SER A 404 20.87 -5.25 -20.40
N LEU A 405 20.34 -4.48 -19.45
CA LEU A 405 19.65 -3.20 -19.70
C LEU A 405 20.51 -2.26 -20.55
N GLN A 406 21.82 -2.19 -20.31
CA GLN A 406 22.74 -1.40 -21.10
C GLN A 406 22.83 -1.85 -22.56
N THR A 407 22.79 -3.17 -22.79
CA THR A 407 22.69 -3.72 -24.15
C THR A 407 21.37 -3.30 -24.80
N LEU A 408 20.24 -3.42 -24.10
CA LEU A 408 18.94 -2.97 -24.60
C LEU A 408 18.93 -1.49 -24.97
N ARG A 409 19.51 -0.63 -24.11
CA ARG A 409 19.64 0.82 -24.37
C ARG A 409 20.48 1.12 -25.61
N LYS A 410 21.61 0.43 -25.80
CA LYS A 410 22.43 0.57 -27.01
C LYS A 410 21.62 0.23 -28.26
N PHE A 411 20.87 -0.87 -28.24
CA PHE A 411 19.98 -1.24 -29.35
C PHE A 411 18.84 -0.25 -29.57
N ALA A 412 18.21 0.24 -28.49
CA ALA A 412 17.15 1.25 -28.56
C ALA A 412 17.65 2.57 -29.16
N ASN A 413 18.91 2.95 -28.89
CA ASN A 413 19.52 4.17 -29.44
C ASN A 413 20.03 4.02 -30.88
N TRP A 414 20.38 2.81 -31.34
CA TRP A 414 20.78 2.55 -32.72
C TRP A 414 19.60 2.30 -33.67
N ASN A 415 18.42 2.01 -33.14
CA ASN A 415 17.22 1.78 -33.94
C ASN A 415 16.47 3.10 -34.18
N ASP A 416 16.20 3.42 -35.44
CA ASP A 416 15.44 4.62 -35.84
C ASP A 416 13.93 4.50 -35.55
N ASP A 417 13.43 3.30 -35.23
CA ASP A 417 12.04 3.09 -34.82
C ASP A 417 11.80 3.63 -33.41
N LYS A 418 11.18 4.81 -33.36
CA LYS A 418 10.80 5.51 -32.14
C LYS A 418 9.84 4.72 -31.24
N ASP A 419 8.98 3.87 -31.80
CA ASP A 419 8.06 3.05 -31.01
C ASP A 419 8.80 1.88 -30.36
N PHE A 420 9.74 1.25 -31.07
CA PHE A 420 10.66 0.28 -30.46
C PHE A 420 11.50 0.93 -29.34
N LYS A 421 12.09 2.11 -29.61
CA LYS A 421 12.90 2.83 -28.62
C LYS A 421 12.11 3.12 -27.34
N ARG A 422 10.88 3.63 -27.47
CA ARG A 422 9.95 3.83 -26.35
C ARG A 422 9.68 2.53 -25.60
N LEU A 423 9.25 1.48 -26.29
CA LEU A 423 8.87 0.21 -25.65
C LEU A 423 10.06 -0.45 -24.94
N ALA A 424 11.27 -0.34 -25.49
CA ALA A 424 12.50 -0.80 -24.86
C ALA A 424 12.83 0.01 -23.59
N LEU A 425 12.61 1.33 -23.61
CA LEU A 425 12.79 2.20 -22.44
C LEU A 425 11.65 2.10 -21.43
N GLU A 426 10.46 1.58 -21.78
CA GLU A 426 9.38 1.32 -20.81
C GLU A 426 9.46 -0.05 -20.13
N TYR A 427 10.23 -0.98 -20.69
CA TYR A 427 10.25 -2.36 -20.23
C TYR A 427 10.88 -2.48 -18.82
N LEU A 428 10.14 -3.11 -17.91
CA LEU A 428 10.54 -3.37 -16.52
C LEU A 428 10.34 -4.87 -16.22
N PRO A 429 11.40 -5.67 -16.05
CA PRO A 429 11.31 -7.11 -15.78
C PRO A 429 11.01 -7.40 -14.30
N LEU A 430 9.89 -6.87 -13.80
CA LEU A 430 9.44 -7.04 -12.43
C LEU A 430 8.72 -8.38 -12.23
N LYS A 431 8.85 -8.93 -11.02
CA LYS A 431 8.10 -10.07 -10.49
C LYS A 431 7.62 -9.79 -9.07
N PHE A 432 6.92 -10.74 -8.47
CA PHE A 432 6.53 -10.75 -7.05
C PHE A 432 5.47 -9.72 -6.62
N SER A 433 5.17 -8.70 -7.44
CA SER A 433 4.10 -7.74 -7.17
C SER A 433 2.73 -8.39 -7.12
N ARG A 434 1.85 -7.86 -6.28
CA ARG A 434 0.42 -8.18 -6.20
C ARG A 434 -0.37 -6.97 -5.70
N ARG A 435 -1.65 -6.90 -6.07
CA ARG A 435 -2.58 -5.98 -5.37
C ARG A 435 -2.66 -6.32 -3.89
N HIS A 436 -2.80 -5.28 -3.07
CA HIS A 436 -2.84 -5.35 -1.61
C HIS A 436 -4.24 -5.63 -1.05
N GLY A 437 -4.96 -6.54 -1.70
CA GLY A 437 -6.23 -7.07 -1.20
C GLY A 437 -6.03 -8.12 -0.11
N ASP A 438 -6.85 -8.04 0.93
CA ASP A 438 -6.89 -8.94 2.07
C ASP A 438 -8.21 -8.78 2.86
N PRO A 439 -8.53 -9.63 3.85
CA PRO A 439 -9.77 -9.56 4.63
C PRO A 439 -10.07 -8.24 5.34
N SER A 440 -9.05 -7.45 5.67
CA SER A 440 -9.18 -6.12 6.27
C SER A 440 -9.28 -4.99 5.23
N ARG A 441 -9.08 -5.34 3.94
CA ARG A 441 -9.25 -4.49 2.74
C ARG A 441 -10.12 -5.22 1.69
N PRO A 442 -11.34 -5.67 2.05
CA PRO A 442 -12.11 -6.62 1.23
C PRO A 442 -12.60 -6.06 -0.11
N TRP A 443 -12.60 -4.73 -0.28
CA TRP A 443 -12.89 -4.07 -1.56
C TRP A 443 -11.77 -4.23 -2.60
N ASN A 444 -10.56 -4.60 -2.17
CA ASN A 444 -9.43 -4.85 -3.05
C ASN A 444 -9.35 -6.34 -3.40
N LYS A 445 -9.58 -6.69 -4.68
CA LYS A 445 -9.21 -8.02 -5.19
C LYS A 445 -7.69 -8.14 -5.29
N PHE A 446 -7.16 -9.32 -4.98
CA PHE A 446 -5.74 -9.62 -5.12
C PHE A 446 -5.52 -10.90 -5.94
N SER A 447 -4.38 -10.98 -6.63
CA SER A 447 -3.87 -12.22 -7.21
C SER A 447 -2.35 -12.23 -7.18
N ILE A 448 -1.76 -13.33 -6.71
CA ILE A 448 -0.32 -13.54 -6.61
C ILE A 448 0.14 -14.34 -7.83
N ASN A 449 0.34 -13.63 -8.94
CA ASN A 449 0.65 -14.22 -10.25
C ASN A 449 2.17 -14.37 -10.45
N THR A 450 2.84 -15.11 -9.57
CA THR A 450 4.30 -15.29 -9.63
C THR A 450 4.75 -16.53 -10.39
N ARG A 451 3.83 -17.48 -10.62
CA ARG A 451 4.08 -18.72 -11.35
C ARG A 451 2.91 -19.12 -12.23
N SER A 452 3.22 -19.71 -13.38
CA SER A 452 2.26 -20.31 -14.30
C SER A 452 1.60 -21.54 -13.67
N GLU A 453 0.28 -21.63 -13.79
CA GLU A 453 -0.48 -22.82 -13.35
C GLU A 453 -0.37 -23.99 -14.32
N VAL A 454 0.15 -23.77 -15.52
CA VAL A 454 0.29 -24.80 -16.57
C VAL A 454 1.55 -25.63 -16.35
N ASP A 455 2.66 -24.98 -16.02
CA ASP A 455 3.99 -25.61 -15.99
C ASP A 455 4.88 -25.16 -14.82
N GLY A 456 4.39 -24.27 -13.93
CA GLY A 456 5.14 -23.78 -12.78
C GLY A 456 6.27 -22.78 -13.10
N SER A 457 6.40 -22.39 -14.36
CA SER A 457 7.38 -21.40 -14.82
C SER A 457 7.17 -20.04 -14.13
N LYS A 458 8.24 -19.23 -14.01
CA LYS A 458 8.14 -17.89 -13.41
C LYS A 458 7.32 -16.97 -14.30
N ILE A 459 6.59 -16.04 -13.69
CA ILE A 459 5.89 -14.97 -14.40
C ILE A 459 6.57 -13.65 -14.04
N LEU A 460 6.98 -12.89 -15.06
CA LEU A 460 7.40 -11.50 -14.93
C LEU A 460 6.21 -10.62 -15.29
N ASP A 461 5.51 -10.12 -14.29
CA ASP A 461 4.34 -9.27 -14.48
C ASP A 461 4.15 -8.35 -13.29
N TYR A 462 3.47 -7.23 -13.54
CA TYR A 462 3.07 -6.28 -12.51
C TYR A 462 1.76 -5.58 -12.86
N GLU A 463 0.98 -5.31 -11.82
CA GLU A 463 -0.16 -4.39 -11.87
C GLU A 463 -0.25 -3.63 -10.55
N GLY A 464 -0.65 -2.36 -10.62
CA GLY A 464 -0.86 -1.55 -9.44
C GLY A 464 -1.62 -0.28 -9.74
N ASN A 465 -2.38 0.18 -8.76
CA ASN A 465 -2.96 1.52 -8.82
C ASN A 465 -1.82 2.54 -8.91
N TRP A 466 -2.05 3.62 -9.67
CA TRP A 466 -1.06 4.62 -10.05
C TRP A 466 -0.17 5.07 -8.89
N ARG A 467 -0.81 5.65 -7.86
CA ARG A 467 -0.11 6.16 -6.68
C ARG A 467 0.70 5.08 -5.97
N ASP A 468 0.07 3.93 -5.74
CA ASP A 468 0.66 2.86 -4.92
C ASP A 468 1.97 2.36 -5.53
N ILE A 469 1.96 2.04 -6.82
CA ILE A 469 3.09 1.40 -7.49
C ILE A 469 4.23 2.38 -7.74
N PHE A 470 3.95 3.62 -8.15
CA PHE A 470 5.00 4.63 -8.35
C PHE A 470 5.65 5.04 -7.03
N GLN A 471 4.90 5.09 -5.92
CA GLN A 471 5.48 5.26 -4.59
C GLN A 471 6.39 4.11 -4.19
N ASN A 472 6.03 2.86 -4.49
CA ASN A 472 6.91 1.73 -4.18
C ASN A 472 8.18 1.73 -5.06
N TRP A 473 8.05 2.15 -6.31
CA TRP A 473 9.15 2.26 -7.25
C TRP A 473 10.16 3.34 -6.86
N GLU A 474 9.73 4.41 -6.19
CA GLU A 474 10.65 5.41 -5.63
C GLU A 474 11.66 4.76 -4.66
N ALA A 475 11.19 3.98 -3.69
CA ALA A 475 12.08 3.26 -2.78
C ALA A 475 12.90 2.17 -3.49
N LEU A 476 12.31 1.49 -4.49
CA LEU A 476 13.00 0.45 -5.26
C LEU A 476 14.16 1.01 -6.10
N ALA A 477 14.04 2.25 -6.59
CA ALA A 477 15.04 2.91 -7.43
C ALA A 477 16.38 3.08 -6.69
N PHE A 478 16.38 3.29 -5.37
CA PHE A 478 17.62 3.37 -4.57
C PHE A 478 18.44 2.08 -4.61
N SER A 479 17.79 0.92 -4.75
CA SER A 479 18.46 -0.37 -4.91
C SER A 479 18.80 -0.72 -6.37
N TYR A 480 18.15 -0.05 -7.33
CA TYR A 480 18.32 -0.26 -8.78
C TYR A 480 18.33 1.06 -9.57
N PRO A 481 19.33 1.94 -9.36
CA PRO A 481 19.30 3.29 -9.92
C PRO A 481 19.19 3.32 -11.44
N GLU A 482 19.76 2.34 -12.16
CA GLU A 482 19.71 2.37 -13.61
C GLU A 482 18.29 2.25 -14.17
N PHE A 483 17.31 1.69 -13.46
CA PHE A 483 15.94 1.56 -13.98
C PHE A 483 15.10 2.85 -13.87
N ILE A 484 15.64 3.94 -13.29
CA ILE A 484 14.89 5.19 -13.11
C ILE A 484 14.38 5.78 -14.43
N GLU A 485 15.19 5.72 -15.49
CA GLU A 485 14.76 6.15 -16.83
C GLU A 485 13.50 5.39 -17.25
N ASN A 486 13.46 4.08 -17.01
CA ASN A 486 12.34 3.24 -17.41
C ASN A 486 11.06 3.56 -16.63
N MET A 487 11.19 3.86 -15.34
CA MET A 487 10.09 4.29 -14.50
C MET A 487 9.52 5.65 -14.96
N ILE A 488 10.39 6.61 -15.32
CA ILE A 488 9.98 7.92 -15.86
C ILE A 488 9.25 7.76 -17.20
N PHE A 489 9.78 6.95 -18.12
CA PHE A 489 9.11 6.67 -19.39
C PHE A 489 7.74 6.04 -19.17
N LYS A 490 7.65 5.06 -18.26
CA LYS A 490 6.37 4.42 -17.92
C LYS A 490 5.35 5.41 -17.37
N PHE A 491 5.78 6.34 -16.51
CA PHE A 491 4.93 7.38 -15.95
C PHE A 491 4.45 8.37 -17.02
N LEU A 492 5.39 8.96 -17.77
CA LEU A 492 5.08 10.01 -18.74
C LEU A 492 4.27 9.48 -19.92
N ASN A 493 4.56 8.29 -20.43
CA ASN A 493 3.84 7.74 -21.59
C ASN A 493 2.44 7.23 -21.23
N ALA A 494 2.19 6.93 -19.95
CA ALA A 494 0.85 6.68 -19.44
C ALA A 494 0.09 7.97 -19.04
N THR A 495 0.72 9.15 -19.13
CA THR A 495 0.08 10.45 -18.86
C THR A 495 -0.68 10.93 -20.10
N THR A 496 -1.91 11.41 -19.91
CA THR A 496 -2.83 11.91 -20.95
C THR A 496 -2.41 13.30 -21.43
N PHE A 497 -2.94 13.74 -22.59
CA PHE A 497 -2.58 15.04 -23.18
C PHE A 497 -3.12 16.23 -22.37
N ASP A 498 -4.20 16.03 -21.63
CA ASP A 498 -4.81 16.98 -20.71
C ASP A 498 -4.16 16.95 -19.30
N GLY A 499 -3.02 16.27 -19.14
CA GLY A 499 -2.16 16.37 -17.97
C GLY A 499 -2.58 15.50 -16.77
N TYR A 500 -3.28 14.40 -17.02
CA TYR A 500 -3.72 13.42 -16.01
C TYR A 500 -3.28 12.00 -16.39
N ASN A 501 -3.89 10.97 -15.79
CA ASN A 501 -3.49 9.58 -16.00
C ASN A 501 -4.64 8.60 -15.70
N PRO A 502 -4.60 7.38 -16.27
CA PRO A 502 -5.43 6.27 -15.85
C PRO A 502 -5.14 5.88 -14.39
N TYR A 503 -6.10 5.19 -13.74
CA TYR A 503 -5.96 4.82 -12.33
C TYR A 503 -4.97 3.66 -12.08
N ARG A 504 -4.64 2.87 -13.11
CA ARG A 504 -3.80 1.67 -12.98
C ARG A 504 -2.79 1.54 -14.10
N VAL A 505 -1.57 1.11 -13.76
CA VAL A 505 -0.54 0.71 -14.72
C VAL A 505 -0.27 -0.80 -14.62
N THR A 506 0.06 -1.40 -15.75
CA THR A 506 0.41 -2.82 -15.87
C THR A 506 1.64 -2.98 -16.76
N LYS A 507 2.27 -4.17 -16.76
CA LYS A 507 3.32 -4.48 -17.73
C LYS A 507 2.86 -4.26 -19.17
N GLY A 508 1.61 -4.62 -19.45
CA GLY A 508 0.98 -4.47 -20.76
C GLY A 508 0.42 -3.08 -21.07
N GLY A 509 0.69 -2.05 -20.26
CA GLY A 509 0.19 -0.69 -20.50
C GLY A 509 -0.49 -0.10 -19.28
N PHE A 510 -1.79 0.16 -19.37
CA PHE A 510 -2.62 0.77 -18.33
C PHE A 510 -4.10 0.42 -18.50
N ASP A 511 -4.88 0.61 -17.43
CA ASP A 511 -6.34 0.42 -17.40
C ASP A 511 -7.02 1.68 -16.83
N TRP A 512 -8.17 2.06 -17.40
CA TRP A 512 -9.04 3.13 -16.90
C TRP A 512 -10.31 2.54 -16.26
N GLU A 513 -10.96 3.31 -15.38
CA GLU A 513 -12.25 2.93 -14.79
C GLU A 513 -13.38 3.15 -15.81
N THR A 514 -14.42 2.34 -15.71
CA THR A 514 -15.65 2.41 -16.51
C THR A 514 -16.85 2.57 -15.59
N ILE A 515 -17.93 3.18 -16.06
CA ILE A 515 -19.18 3.33 -15.29
C ILE A 515 -19.93 1.99 -15.28
N GLU A 516 -20.20 1.44 -14.10
CA GLU A 516 -21.05 0.26 -13.87
C GLU A 516 -22.41 0.73 -13.33
N PRO A 517 -23.52 0.59 -14.10
CA PRO A 517 -24.82 1.15 -13.72
C PRO A 517 -25.37 0.67 -12.37
N ASP A 518 -25.00 -0.55 -11.96
CA ASP A 518 -25.48 -1.20 -10.73
C ASP A 518 -24.53 -1.02 -9.54
N ASP A 519 -23.34 -0.43 -9.74
CA ASP A 519 -22.39 -0.13 -8.66
C ASP A 519 -22.42 1.37 -8.31
N PRO A 520 -23.03 1.76 -7.17
CA PRO A 520 -23.07 3.16 -6.74
C PRO A 520 -21.68 3.74 -6.42
N TRP A 521 -20.62 2.91 -6.36
CA TRP A 521 -19.22 3.33 -6.20
C TRP A 521 -18.47 3.41 -7.54
N SER A 522 -19.12 3.11 -8.66
CA SER A 522 -18.54 3.20 -9.99
C SER A 522 -18.79 4.59 -10.60
N TYR A 523 -17.83 5.49 -10.38
CA TYR A 523 -17.74 6.78 -11.05
C TYR A 523 -16.43 6.82 -11.86
N ILE A 524 -16.14 7.87 -12.63
CA ILE A 524 -14.88 8.05 -13.37
C ILE A 524 -14.28 9.43 -13.09
N GLY A 525 -12.97 9.60 -13.29
CA GLY A 525 -12.29 10.88 -13.11
C GLY A 525 -10.79 10.75 -12.90
N TYR A 526 -10.15 11.85 -12.52
CA TYR A 526 -8.70 11.94 -12.33
C TYR A 526 -8.35 12.48 -10.95
N TRP A 527 -7.52 11.78 -10.19
CA TRP A 527 -7.07 12.23 -8.88
C TRP A 527 -6.07 13.39 -9.00
N GLY A 528 -6.26 14.44 -8.21
CA GLY A 528 -5.47 15.67 -8.31
C GLY A 528 -3.98 15.50 -7.97
N ASP A 529 -3.66 14.58 -7.05
CA ASP A 529 -2.29 14.36 -6.54
C ASP A 529 -1.42 13.48 -7.45
N HIS A 530 -2.03 12.71 -8.37
CA HIS A 530 -1.37 11.63 -9.11
C HIS A 530 -0.15 12.05 -9.97
N GLN A 531 0.00 13.33 -10.27
CA GLN A 531 1.01 13.79 -11.24
C GLN A 531 2.27 14.34 -10.56
N ILE A 532 2.15 15.48 -9.89
CA ILE A 532 3.28 16.36 -9.57
C ILE A 532 4.31 15.69 -8.66
N ILE A 533 3.91 15.34 -7.43
CA ILE A 533 4.89 14.88 -6.42
C ILE A 533 5.50 13.53 -6.77
N TYR A 534 4.72 12.61 -7.33
CA TYR A 534 5.22 11.26 -7.66
C TYR A 534 6.18 11.29 -8.86
N LEU A 535 5.90 12.12 -9.87
CA LEU A 535 6.84 12.37 -10.95
C LEU A 535 8.10 13.06 -10.42
N LEU A 536 7.94 14.10 -9.59
CA LEU A 536 9.05 14.87 -9.04
C LEU A 536 10.09 13.98 -8.35
N LYS A 537 9.67 13.02 -7.52
CA LYS A 537 10.62 12.17 -6.82
C LYS A 537 11.49 11.33 -7.76
N PHE A 538 10.96 10.94 -8.93
CA PHE A 538 11.80 10.30 -9.96
C PHE A 538 12.73 11.27 -10.68
N LEU A 539 12.27 12.50 -10.90
CA LEU A 539 13.06 13.54 -11.56
C LEU A 539 14.21 14.04 -10.67
N GLU A 540 13.98 14.22 -9.37
CA GLU A 540 15.02 14.50 -8.39
C GLU A 540 16.04 13.35 -8.36
N PHE A 541 15.56 12.11 -8.25
CA PHE A 541 16.43 10.93 -8.23
C PHE A 541 17.33 10.84 -9.47
N ILE A 542 16.79 10.99 -10.68
CA ILE A 542 17.60 10.86 -11.91
C ILE A 542 18.60 12.00 -12.06
N GLU A 543 18.29 13.21 -11.59
CA GLU A 543 19.22 14.34 -11.67
C GLU A 543 20.36 14.17 -10.65
N ASP A 544 20.08 13.64 -9.46
CA ASP A 544 21.11 13.31 -8.46
C ASP A 544 21.99 12.13 -8.91
N TYR A 545 21.39 11.12 -9.55
CA TYR A 545 22.05 9.89 -10.01
C TYR A 545 22.83 10.08 -11.31
N ASN A 546 22.26 10.80 -12.29
CA ASN A 546 22.81 10.96 -13.63
C ASN A 546 22.53 12.37 -14.17
N PRO A 547 23.24 13.40 -13.65
CA PRO A 547 23.02 14.80 -14.03
C PRO A 547 23.08 15.04 -15.55
N GLY A 548 22.20 15.90 -16.06
CA GLY A 548 22.08 16.20 -17.49
C GLY A 548 21.39 15.11 -18.32
N LYS A 549 20.98 13.98 -17.71
CA LYS A 549 20.25 12.95 -18.44
C LYS A 549 18.86 13.42 -18.88
N LEU A 550 18.18 14.23 -18.07
CA LEU A 550 16.89 14.82 -18.45
C LEU A 550 17.01 15.72 -19.69
N GLU A 551 18.05 16.56 -19.74
CA GLU A 551 18.35 17.44 -20.87
C GLU A 551 18.47 16.65 -22.18
N SER A 552 19.05 15.45 -22.13
CA SER A 552 19.18 14.58 -23.31
C SER A 552 17.84 14.23 -23.97
N PHE A 553 16.72 14.33 -23.25
CA PHE A 553 15.37 14.04 -23.73
C PHE A 553 14.59 15.27 -24.22
N PHE A 554 15.12 16.49 -24.05
CA PHE A 554 14.39 17.73 -24.34
C PHE A 554 13.98 17.88 -25.80
N SER A 555 14.81 17.40 -26.72
CA SER A 555 14.56 17.49 -28.17
C SER A 555 14.22 16.13 -28.80
N GLN A 556 13.97 15.09 -28.01
CA GLN A 556 13.68 13.74 -28.51
C GLN A 556 12.18 13.45 -28.50
N ASP A 557 11.56 13.41 -29.68
CA ASP A 557 10.15 13.01 -29.87
C ASP A 557 9.93 11.50 -29.72
N ILE A 558 10.07 11.00 -28.49
CA ILE A 558 9.98 9.57 -28.13
C ILE A 558 8.96 9.29 -27.02
N PHE A 559 8.30 10.33 -26.49
CA PHE A 559 7.17 10.19 -25.58
C PHE A 559 5.85 10.20 -26.33
N VAL A 560 4.81 9.68 -25.68
CA VAL A 560 3.46 9.54 -26.23
C VAL A 560 2.41 9.97 -25.22
N TYR A 561 1.15 10.09 -25.64
CA TYR A 561 0.01 10.35 -24.75
C TYR A 561 -0.88 9.11 -24.63
N ALA A 562 -1.24 8.76 -23.40
CA ALA A 562 -2.30 7.80 -23.14
C ALA A 562 -3.65 8.34 -23.66
N ASN A 563 -4.41 7.49 -24.35
CA ASN A 563 -5.77 7.78 -24.77
C ASN A 563 -6.76 7.17 -23.76
N VAL A 564 -7.17 7.96 -22.79
CA VAL A 564 -8.20 7.60 -21.81
C VAL A 564 -9.51 8.23 -22.30
N PRO A 565 -10.63 7.49 -22.39
CA PRO A 565 -11.89 7.96 -22.99
C PRO A 565 -12.69 8.87 -22.04
N TYR A 566 -12.03 9.84 -21.42
CA TYR A 566 -12.62 10.81 -20.51
C TYR A 566 -12.58 12.19 -21.18
N ARG A 567 -13.71 12.91 -21.16
CA ARG A 567 -13.84 14.26 -21.70
C ARG A 567 -14.12 15.25 -20.58
N ILE A 568 -13.13 16.12 -20.30
CA ILE A 568 -13.28 17.19 -19.33
C ILE A 568 -14.09 18.34 -19.98
N LYS A 569 -15.19 18.74 -19.35
CA LYS A 569 -16.13 19.75 -19.87
C LYS A 569 -15.50 21.14 -20.01
N ALA A 570 -16.22 22.05 -20.67
CA ALA A 570 -15.79 23.43 -20.84
C ALA A 570 -15.70 24.17 -19.50
N HIS A 571 -14.81 25.17 -19.38
CA HIS A 571 -14.60 25.94 -18.14
C HIS A 571 -15.89 26.50 -17.54
N GLN A 572 -16.78 27.04 -18.39
CA GLN A 572 -18.05 27.60 -17.92
C GLN A 572 -18.97 26.53 -17.32
N ASP A 573 -18.99 25.31 -17.86
CA ASP A 573 -19.80 24.22 -17.33
C ASP A 573 -19.24 23.71 -16.00
N ILE A 574 -17.91 23.66 -15.88
CA ILE A 574 -17.24 23.33 -14.61
C ILE A 574 -17.54 24.40 -13.56
N LEU A 575 -17.49 25.70 -13.89
CA LEU A 575 -17.89 26.76 -12.96
C LEU A 575 -19.37 26.66 -12.55
N ASN A 576 -20.25 26.26 -13.47
CA ASN A 576 -21.66 26.10 -13.18
C ASN A 576 -21.94 24.92 -12.23
N ASN A 577 -21.24 23.78 -12.43
CA ASN A 577 -21.36 22.60 -11.58
C ASN A 577 -20.02 21.84 -11.50
N PRO A 578 -19.15 22.15 -10.53
CA PRO A 578 -17.81 21.56 -10.47
C PRO A 578 -17.79 20.12 -9.97
N LYS A 579 -18.96 19.52 -9.68
CA LYS A 579 -19.11 18.10 -9.34
C LYS A 579 -19.45 17.22 -10.55
N ASP A 580 -19.81 17.81 -11.68
CA ASP A 580 -20.19 17.12 -12.91
C ASP A 580 -19.38 17.67 -14.09
N THR A 581 -18.14 17.18 -14.22
CA THR A 581 -17.08 17.84 -15.00
C THR A 581 -16.40 16.93 -16.00
N ILE A 582 -16.60 15.61 -15.92
CA ILE A 582 -15.97 14.64 -16.80
C ILE A 582 -16.99 13.62 -17.30
N GLU A 583 -17.09 13.52 -18.62
CA GLU A 583 -17.95 12.54 -19.30
C GLU A 583 -17.14 11.34 -19.77
N PHE A 584 -17.75 10.16 -19.75
CA PHE A 584 -17.18 8.95 -20.34
C PHE A 584 -17.55 8.87 -21.83
N ASP A 585 -16.55 8.93 -22.71
CA ASP A 585 -16.73 8.84 -24.16
C ASP A 585 -16.78 7.36 -24.59
N GLU A 586 -17.99 6.80 -24.63
CA GLU A 586 -18.20 5.39 -25.00
C GLU A 586 -17.70 5.04 -26.40
N ASP A 587 -17.78 5.96 -27.35
CA ASP A 587 -17.39 5.69 -28.73
C ASP A 587 -15.86 5.65 -28.83
N SER A 588 -15.16 6.54 -28.13
CA SER A 588 -13.72 6.47 -27.94
C SER A 588 -13.29 5.17 -27.24
N ASP A 589 -13.97 4.75 -26.16
CA ASP A 589 -13.67 3.48 -25.48
C ASP A 589 -13.78 2.27 -26.41
N LYS A 590 -14.88 2.18 -27.20
CA LYS A 590 -15.08 1.13 -28.20
C LYS A 590 -13.96 1.13 -29.24
N GLU A 591 -13.59 2.30 -29.76
CA GLU A 591 -12.53 2.44 -30.76
C GLU A 591 -11.17 2.01 -30.20
N ILE A 592 -10.83 2.45 -28.99
CA ILE A 592 -9.58 2.09 -28.32
C ILE A 592 -9.51 0.57 -28.11
N ARG A 593 -10.58 -0.09 -27.67
CA ARG A 593 -10.60 -1.55 -27.48
C ARG A 593 -10.38 -2.30 -28.79
N LEU A 594 -11.04 -1.88 -29.87
CA LEU A 594 -10.82 -2.45 -31.21
C LEU A 594 -9.36 -2.26 -31.68
N LYS A 595 -8.77 -1.08 -31.42
CA LYS A 595 -7.35 -0.83 -31.69
C LYS A 595 -6.44 -1.73 -30.86
N ARG A 596 -6.75 -1.96 -29.58
CA ARG A 596 -5.99 -2.88 -28.71
C ARG A 596 -6.01 -4.31 -29.22
N GLU A 597 -7.17 -4.80 -29.69
CA GLU A 597 -7.28 -6.13 -30.31
C GLU A 597 -6.42 -6.25 -31.57
N ARG A 598 -6.41 -5.20 -32.42
CA ARG A 598 -5.66 -5.17 -33.68
C ARG A 598 -4.15 -5.02 -33.46
N ILE A 599 -3.73 -3.94 -32.78
CA ILE A 599 -2.34 -3.47 -32.67
C ILE A 599 -1.63 -4.13 -31.47
N GLY A 600 -2.31 -4.31 -30.35
CA GLY A 600 -1.71 -4.53 -29.03
C GLY A 600 -1.94 -3.34 -28.10
N ALA A 601 -1.27 -3.29 -26.96
CA ALA A 601 -1.42 -2.23 -25.97
C ALA A 601 -1.29 -0.79 -26.53
N ASP A 602 -0.40 -0.57 -27.50
CA ASP A 602 -0.21 0.72 -28.17
C ASP A 602 -1.47 1.24 -28.89
N GLY A 603 -2.47 0.38 -29.10
CA GLY A 603 -3.79 0.79 -29.57
C GLY A 603 -4.52 1.75 -28.63
N ALA A 604 -4.08 1.86 -27.37
CA ALA A 604 -4.56 2.83 -26.38
C ALA A 604 -3.74 4.13 -26.33
N LEU A 605 -2.83 4.37 -27.29
CA LEU A 605 -2.14 5.64 -27.41
C LEU A 605 -2.93 6.61 -28.30
N LEU A 606 -2.81 7.91 -28.01
CA LEU A 606 -3.44 8.95 -28.80
C LEU A 606 -2.84 8.99 -30.21
N GLN A 607 -3.68 9.19 -31.22
CA GLN A 607 -3.30 9.21 -32.63
C GLN A 607 -3.68 10.55 -33.27
N TYR A 608 -2.87 10.99 -34.24
CA TYR A 608 -3.26 12.04 -35.18
C TYR A 608 -4.44 11.57 -36.04
N SER A 609 -5.09 12.50 -36.74
CA SER A 609 -6.16 12.19 -37.70
C SER A 609 -5.76 11.21 -38.81
N ASN A 610 -4.47 11.10 -39.12
CA ASN A 610 -3.92 10.14 -40.09
C ASN A 610 -3.63 8.73 -39.51
N GLY A 611 -3.95 8.50 -38.23
CA GLY A 611 -3.78 7.22 -37.54
C GLY A 611 -2.38 6.92 -36.99
N LYS A 612 -1.40 7.81 -37.17
CA LYS A 612 -0.08 7.68 -36.52
C LYS A 612 -0.15 8.11 -35.05
N VAL A 613 0.66 7.51 -34.19
CA VAL A 613 0.76 7.86 -32.77
C VAL A 613 1.28 9.29 -32.60
N VAL A 614 0.67 10.05 -31.70
CA VAL A 614 1.13 11.40 -31.31
C VAL A 614 2.43 11.29 -30.54
N ARG A 615 3.45 12.04 -30.97
CA ARG A 615 4.79 12.02 -30.35
C ARG A 615 5.17 13.38 -29.77
N ALA A 616 5.68 13.33 -28.55
CA ALA A 616 6.10 14.48 -27.76
C ALA A 616 7.57 14.29 -27.30
N ASN A 617 8.26 15.40 -27.05
CA ASN A 617 9.49 15.37 -26.28
C ASN A 617 9.22 15.56 -24.79
N PHE A 618 10.27 15.47 -23.98
CA PHE A 618 10.13 15.58 -22.53
C PHE A 618 9.53 16.93 -22.10
N ILE A 619 9.98 18.05 -22.69
CA ILE A 619 9.48 19.40 -22.33
C ILE A 619 7.98 19.51 -22.60
N GLU A 620 7.49 19.00 -23.73
CA GLU A 620 6.07 19.00 -24.03
C GLU A 620 5.26 18.19 -23.00
N LYS A 621 5.78 17.04 -22.56
CA LYS A 621 5.14 16.23 -21.51
C LYS A 621 5.10 16.95 -20.15
N ILE A 622 6.17 17.65 -19.79
CA ILE A 622 6.22 18.46 -18.56
C ILE A 622 5.27 19.66 -18.65
N LEU A 623 5.21 20.33 -19.80
CA LEU A 623 4.26 21.42 -20.04
C LEU A 623 2.81 20.93 -19.95
N ALA A 624 2.46 19.79 -20.55
CA ALA A 624 1.10 19.26 -20.50
C ALA A 624 0.58 19.09 -19.06
N THR A 625 1.36 18.44 -18.18
CA THR A 625 0.95 18.24 -16.78
C THR A 625 1.01 19.52 -15.94
N THR A 626 2.01 20.38 -16.17
CA THR A 626 2.18 21.64 -15.43
C THR A 626 1.08 22.64 -15.77
N LEU A 627 0.78 22.82 -17.06
CA LEU A 627 -0.25 23.73 -17.54
C LEU A 627 -1.64 23.26 -17.13
N ALA A 628 -1.90 21.94 -17.07
CA ALA A 628 -3.15 21.40 -16.54
C ALA A 628 -3.38 21.71 -15.06
N LYS A 629 -2.31 21.75 -14.24
CA LYS A 629 -2.42 22.19 -12.84
C LYS A 629 -2.59 23.69 -12.74
N LEU A 630 -1.80 24.46 -13.48
CA LEU A 630 -1.85 25.93 -13.44
C LEU A 630 -3.13 26.50 -14.07
N SER A 631 -3.79 25.79 -14.99
CA SER A 631 -5.13 26.17 -15.48
C SER A 631 -6.22 26.09 -14.41
N ASN A 632 -5.96 25.35 -13.33
CA ASN A 632 -6.82 25.19 -12.16
C ASN A 632 -6.31 25.99 -10.94
N PHE A 633 -5.30 26.85 -11.11
CA PHE A 633 -4.78 27.66 -10.02
C PHE A 633 -5.77 28.78 -9.65
N ILE A 634 -6.14 28.82 -8.37
CA ILE A 634 -6.92 29.89 -7.76
C ILE A 634 -5.97 30.65 -6.83
N PRO A 635 -5.65 31.94 -7.11
CA PRO A 635 -4.78 32.74 -6.25
C PRO A 635 -5.23 32.70 -4.79
N GLU A 636 -4.29 32.58 -3.85
CA GLU A 636 -4.50 32.39 -2.39
C GLU A 636 -5.37 31.18 -2.00
N GLY A 637 -5.95 30.43 -2.95
CA GLY A 637 -6.81 29.28 -2.70
C GLY A 637 -6.12 27.93 -2.86
N GLY A 638 -5.27 27.78 -3.88
CA GLY A 638 -4.59 26.53 -4.24
C GLY A 638 -4.92 26.01 -5.65
N ILE A 639 -4.83 24.71 -5.87
CA ILE A 639 -5.23 24.04 -7.13
C ILE A 639 -6.64 23.46 -7.00
N TRP A 640 -7.55 23.85 -7.90
CA TRP A 640 -8.96 23.47 -7.83
C TRP A 640 -9.19 21.97 -8.02
N MET A 641 -9.98 21.34 -7.15
CA MET A 641 -10.30 19.90 -7.17
C MET A 641 -11.60 19.63 -7.94
N ASN A 642 -11.56 19.71 -9.27
CA ASN A 642 -12.75 19.67 -10.13
C ASN A 642 -12.78 18.47 -11.10
N THR A 643 -12.09 17.37 -10.81
CA THR A 643 -11.90 16.23 -11.73
C THR A 643 -12.58 14.93 -11.29
N GLN A 644 -13.71 15.03 -10.58
CA GLN A 644 -14.55 13.90 -10.12
C GLN A 644 -13.85 12.84 -9.24
N ARG A 645 -12.62 13.12 -8.79
CA ARG A 645 -11.86 12.28 -7.86
C ARG A 645 -11.14 13.13 -6.83
N PRO A 646 -10.95 12.61 -5.60
CA PRO A 646 -10.19 13.30 -4.56
C PRO A 646 -8.70 13.29 -4.86
N GLU A 647 -7.90 13.65 -3.86
CA GLU A 647 -6.44 13.46 -3.86
C GLU A 647 -6.07 12.21 -3.06
N TRP A 648 -5.02 12.26 -2.23
CA TRP A 648 -4.55 11.11 -1.45
C TRP A 648 -5.62 10.60 -0.47
N ASN A 649 -6.29 11.51 0.25
CA ASN A 649 -7.30 11.16 1.25
C ASN A 649 -8.69 10.95 0.62
N ASP A 650 -9.00 9.70 0.30
CA ASP A 650 -10.30 9.33 -0.27
C ASP A 650 -11.48 9.56 0.71
N ALA A 651 -11.23 9.65 2.01
CA ALA A 651 -12.28 9.94 2.99
C ALA A 651 -12.77 11.40 2.95
N ASN A 652 -12.00 12.32 2.35
CA ASN A 652 -12.39 13.70 2.08
C ASN A 652 -12.93 13.89 0.64
N ASN A 653 -13.53 12.86 0.05
CA ASN A 653 -14.02 12.89 -1.33
C ASN A 653 -15.12 13.91 -1.63
N ALA A 654 -15.84 14.43 -0.63
CA ALA A 654 -16.87 15.45 -0.88
C ALA A 654 -16.27 16.85 -1.14
N LEU A 655 -14.98 17.05 -0.86
CA LEU A 655 -14.23 18.24 -1.29
C LEU A 655 -14.17 18.36 -2.81
N VAL A 656 -14.27 17.27 -3.57
CA VAL A 656 -14.33 17.33 -5.03
C VAL A 656 -15.51 18.20 -5.46
N GLY A 657 -15.23 19.20 -6.29
CA GLY A 657 -16.15 20.28 -6.63
C GLY A 657 -15.65 21.62 -6.14
N ASN A 658 -15.89 21.96 -4.87
CA ASN A 658 -15.55 23.27 -4.31
C ASN A 658 -14.21 23.30 -3.58
N GLY A 659 -13.60 22.15 -3.33
CA GLY A 659 -12.32 22.03 -2.66
C GLY A 659 -11.18 22.55 -3.52
N VAL A 660 -10.19 23.16 -2.85
CA VAL A 660 -8.99 23.69 -3.48
C VAL A 660 -7.79 23.21 -2.68
N SER A 661 -6.84 22.54 -3.35
CA SER A 661 -5.70 21.88 -2.75
C SER A 661 -4.50 22.83 -2.64
N MET A 662 -4.18 23.23 -1.41
CA MET A 662 -2.89 23.83 -1.11
C MET A 662 -1.80 22.77 -1.04
N VAL A 663 -2.14 21.53 -0.67
CA VAL A 663 -1.23 20.36 -0.68
C VAL A 663 -0.54 20.21 -2.04
N THR A 664 -1.31 20.16 -3.12
CA THR A 664 -0.77 20.06 -4.48
C THR A 664 -0.02 21.33 -4.88
N LEU A 665 -0.43 22.51 -4.40
CA LEU A 665 0.30 23.77 -4.63
C LEU A 665 1.69 23.75 -4.00
N TYR A 666 1.85 23.26 -2.76
CA TYR A 666 3.15 23.15 -2.09
C TYR A 666 4.11 22.25 -2.87
N TYR A 667 3.63 21.10 -3.35
CA TYR A 667 4.44 20.21 -4.19
C TYR A 667 4.69 20.79 -5.59
N LEU A 668 3.73 21.52 -6.16
CA LEU A 668 3.92 22.21 -7.44
C LEU A 668 4.98 23.31 -7.34
N ARG A 669 5.08 23.99 -6.19
CA ARG A 669 6.18 24.90 -5.91
C ARG A 669 7.52 24.18 -5.93
N ARG A 670 7.67 23.03 -5.25
CA ARG A 670 8.90 22.20 -5.27
C ARG A 670 9.24 21.77 -6.70
N PHE A 671 8.22 21.32 -7.45
CA PHE A 671 8.36 20.88 -8.84
C PHE A 671 8.86 22.00 -9.76
N LEU A 672 8.24 23.17 -9.70
CA LEU A 672 8.68 24.32 -10.50
C LEU A 672 10.06 24.82 -10.06
N LYS A 673 10.39 24.76 -8.77
CA LYS A 673 11.72 25.14 -8.27
C LYS A 673 12.81 24.19 -8.77
N PHE A 674 12.53 22.89 -8.82
CA PHE A 674 13.39 21.89 -9.45
C PHE A 674 13.62 22.22 -10.93
N PHE A 675 12.54 22.47 -11.69
CA PHE A 675 12.63 22.81 -13.10
C PHE A 675 13.31 24.16 -13.38
N GLU A 676 13.17 25.14 -12.48
CA GLU A 676 13.93 26.38 -12.56
C GLU A 676 15.44 26.10 -12.62
N GLY A 677 15.94 25.22 -11.73
CA GLY A 677 17.35 24.80 -11.74
C GLY A 677 17.74 24.04 -13.01
N VAL A 678 16.91 23.09 -13.44
CA VAL A 678 17.13 22.33 -14.68
C VAL A 678 17.23 23.25 -15.91
N PHE A 679 16.33 24.23 -16.03
CA PHE A 679 16.33 25.18 -17.16
C PHE A 679 17.42 26.25 -17.07
N GLN A 680 17.93 26.56 -15.88
CA GLN A 680 19.08 27.47 -15.73
C GLN A 680 20.41 26.82 -16.16
N ASN A 681 20.51 25.50 -16.02
CA ASN A 681 21.75 24.76 -16.25
C ASN A 681 21.83 24.12 -17.65
N THR A 682 20.76 24.17 -18.44
CA THR A 682 20.73 23.58 -19.79
C THR A 682 21.54 24.41 -20.80
N SER A 683 22.11 23.71 -21.77
CA SER A 683 22.78 24.24 -22.96
C SER A 683 21.86 24.38 -24.18
N ILE A 684 20.60 23.95 -24.08
CA ILE A 684 19.62 23.99 -25.17
C ILE A 684 18.86 25.32 -25.16
N ASP A 685 18.82 26.03 -26.29
CA ASP A 685 18.13 27.33 -26.37
C ASP A 685 16.62 27.21 -26.66
N GLU A 686 16.24 26.22 -27.48
CA GLU A 686 14.88 26.04 -28.01
C GLU A 686 14.50 24.57 -28.15
N VAL A 687 13.21 24.28 -28.01
CA VAL A 687 12.61 22.96 -28.22
C VAL A 687 11.36 23.07 -29.09
N GLU A 688 11.01 21.99 -29.79
CA GLU A 688 9.80 21.93 -30.62
C GLU A 688 8.65 21.29 -29.85
N VAL A 689 7.53 22.00 -29.70
CA VAL A 689 6.32 21.45 -29.05
C VAL A 689 5.14 21.55 -30.02
N SER A 690 4.15 20.68 -29.87
CA SER A 690 2.91 20.73 -30.63
C SER A 690 2.31 22.15 -30.64
N SER A 691 1.83 22.62 -31.80
CA SER A 691 1.33 24.00 -31.94
C SER A 691 0.23 24.33 -30.93
N GLU A 692 -0.63 23.36 -30.64
CA GLU A 692 -1.72 23.46 -29.67
C GLU A 692 -1.20 23.63 -28.22
N ILE A 693 -0.09 22.94 -27.87
CA ILE A 693 0.57 23.12 -26.57
C ILE A 693 1.24 24.50 -26.49
N SER A 694 1.87 24.95 -27.57
CA SER A 694 2.49 26.28 -27.62
C SER A 694 1.46 27.40 -27.41
N GLU A 695 0.28 27.31 -28.04
CA GLU A 695 -0.82 28.26 -27.82
C GLU A 695 -1.31 28.25 -26.38
N PHE A 696 -1.52 27.06 -25.79
CA PHE A 696 -1.91 26.92 -24.40
C PHE A 696 -0.87 27.52 -23.44
N PHE A 697 0.40 27.19 -23.64
CA PHE A 697 1.53 27.73 -22.89
C PHE A 697 1.56 29.26 -22.93
N ASN A 698 1.47 29.85 -24.13
CA ASN A 698 1.53 31.31 -24.30
C ASN A 698 0.36 32.03 -23.63
N ALA A 699 -0.84 31.45 -23.64
CA ALA A 699 -2.00 31.99 -22.95
C ALA A 699 -1.81 32.00 -21.43
N VAL A 700 -1.38 30.88 -20.85
CA VAL A 700 -1.12 30.75 -19.41
C VAL A 700 0.05 31.66 -18.99
N LYS A 701 1.16 31.65 -19.73
CA LYS A 701 2.30 32.54 -19.50
C LYS A 701 1.88 34.01 -19.48
N SER A 702 1.05 34.43 -20.43
CA SER A 702 0.55 35.80 -20.50
C SER A 702 -0.32 36.14 -19.29
N ALA A 703 -1.19 35.22 -18.85
CA ALA A 703 -2.03 35.42 -17.67
C ALA A 703 -1.19 35.65 -16.40
N PHE A 704 -0.16 34.82 -16.14
CA PHE A 704 0.73 35.00 -14.98
C PHE A 704 1.54 36.30 -15.07
N LYS A 705 2.17 36.56 -16.23
CA LYS A 705 3.07 37.72 -16.42
C LYS A 705 2.32 39.06 -16.35
N GLN A 706 1.14 39.16 -16.94
CA GLN A 706 0.33 40.39 -16.93
C GLN A 706 -0.27 40.68 -15.55
N ASN A 707 -0.42 39.67 -14.71
CA ASN A 707 -0.99 39.79 -13.36
C ASN A 707 0.07 39.73 -12.25
N GLU A 708 1.38 39.85 -12.52
CA GLU A 708 2.39 39.90 -11.44
C GLU A 708 2.21 41.07 -10.48
N SER A 709 1.64 42.19 -10.94
CA SER A 709 1.44 43.39 -10.12
C SER A 709 0.47 43.19 -8.96
N ILE A 710 -0.46 42.22 -9.06
CA ILE A 710 -1.45 41.92 -8.01
C ILE A 710 -0.79 41.36 -6.75
N LEU A 711 0.41 40.77 -6.88
CA LEU A 711 1.14 40.10 -5.79
C LEU A 711 1.69 41.07 -4.73
N ASN A 712 1.62 42.38 -4.98
CA ASN A 712 2.09 43.40 -4.03
C ASN A 712 1.09 43.67 -2.90
N ASN A 713 -0.14 43.17 -3.00
CA ASN A 713 -1.22 43.35 -2.02
C ASN A 713 -1.98 42.03 -1.79
N GLU A 714 -2.97 42.05 -0.91
CA GLU A 714 -4.02 41.02 -0.85
C GLU A 714 -4.85 41.04 -2.14
N ILE A 715 -5.27 39.86 -2.60
CA ILE A 715 -6.03 39.70 -3.85
C ILE A 715 -7.53 39.67 -3.53
N ASP A 716 -8.32 40.58 -4.11
CA ASP A 716 -9.78 40.58 -3.94
C ASP A 716 -10.48 39.49 -4.80
N ASP A 717 -11.71 39.15 -4.43
CA ASP A 717 -12.47 38.05 -5.05
C ASP A 717 -12.76 38.29 -6.55
N ALA A 718 -12.83 39.54 -6.98
CA ALA A 718 -13.03 39.89 -8.38
C ALA A 718 -11.75 39.63 -9.20
N THR A 719 -10.60 40.07 -8.69
CA THR A 719 -9.28 39.82 -9.30
C THR A 719 -8.96 38.33 -9.31
N ARG A 720 -9.33 37.62 -8.23
CA ARG A 720 -9.19 36.16 -8.12
C ARG A 720 -9.96 35.44 -9.23
N LYS A 721 -11.22 35.82 -9.45
CA LYS A 721 -12.04 35.26 -10.53
C LYS A 721 -11.48 35.59 -11.92
N GLN A 722 -11.02 36.82 -12.14
CA GLN A 722 -10.43 37.22 -13.42
C GLN A 722 -9.25 36.34 -13.82
N LEU A 723 -8.32 36.08 -12.87
CA LEU A 723 -7.18 35.21 -13.15
C LEU A 723 -7.60 33.74 -13.32
N LEU A 724 -8.53 33.23 -12.50
CA LEU A 724 -9.10 31.89 -12.68
C LEU A 724 -9.74 31.72 -14.06
N ASP A 725 -10.51 32.69 -14.54
CA ASP A 725 -11.15 32.61 -15.85
C ASP A 725 -10.13 32.62 -16.99
N LEU A 726 -9.10 33.47 -16.93
CA LEU A 726 -8.03 33.49 -17.94
C LEU A 726 -7.35 32.12 -18.05
N LEU A 727 -7.04 31.51 -16.90
CA LEU A 727 -6.36 30.22 -16.81
C LEU A 727 -7.25 29.05 -17.23
N GLY A 728 -8.49 29.00 -16.73
CA GLY A 728 -9.45 27.95 -17.01
C GLY A 728 -9.92 27.95 -18.47
N ILE A 729 -10.15 29.12 -19.06
CA ILE A 729 -10.49 29.26 -20.49
C ILE A 729 -9.32 28.80 -21.37
N ALA A 730 -8.08 29.15 -21.04
CA ALA A 730 -6.91 28.69 -21.78
C ALA A 730 -6.83 27.15 -21.80
N GLY A 731 -7.04 26.51 -20.65
CA GLY A 731 -7.12 25.06 -20.57
C GLY A 731 -8.31 24.46 -21.32
N SER A 732 -9.46 25.14 -21.34
CA SER A 732 -10.69 24.71 -22.04
C SER A 732 -10.48 24.68 -23.54
N ASN A 733 -10.00 25.79 -24.08
CA ASN A 733 -9.75 25.93 -25.52
C ASN A 733 -8.78 24.85 -26.03
N PHE A 734 -7.72 24.55 -25.26
CA PHE A 734 -6.76 23.51 -25.62
C PHE A 734 -7.42 22.12 -25.70
N ARG A 735 -8.10 21.68 -24.63
CA ARG A 735 -8.67 20.32 -24.59
C ARG A 735 -9.84 20.14 -25.57
N GLU A 736 -10.70 21.14 -25.70
CA GLU A 736 -11.83 21.10 -26.63
C GLU A 736 -11.35 21.07 -28.08
N HIS A 737 -10.24 21.75 -28.40
CA HIS A 737 -9.63 21.63 -29.72
C HIS A 737 -9.19 20.20 -30.01
N ILE A 738 -8.46 19.57 -29.09
CA ILE A 738 -7.95 18.20 -29.27
C ILE A 738 -9.09 17.17 -29.31
N TYR A 739 -10.09 17.27 -28.44
CA TYR A 739 -11.24 16.35 -28.44
C TYR A 739 -12.02 16.38 -29.77
N ASN A 740 -12.07 17.52 -30.45
CA ASN A 740 -12.85 17.70 -31.68
C ASN A 740 -12.03 17.54 -32.97
N ASN A 741 -10.74 17.87 -32.96
CA ASN A 741 -9.91 17.95 -34.17
C ASN A 741 -8.67 17.04 -34.15
N ALA A 742 -8.38 16.38 -33.03
CA ALA A 742 -7.08 15.76 -32.73
C ALA A 742 -5.91 16.76 -32.78
N PHE A 743 -4.69 16.30 -32.51
CA PHE A 743 -3.49 17.09 -32.80
C PHE A 743 -3.31 17.25 -34.32
N SER A 744 -2.90 18.44 -34.75
CA SER A 744 -2.57 18.74 -36.16
C SER A 744 -1.33 17.98 -36.64
N GLY A 745 -0.35 17.80 -35.75
CA GLY A 745 0.98 17.29 -36.07
C GLY A 745 2.01 18.38 -36.36
N ASP A 746 1.60 19.64 -36.39
CA ASP A 746 2.51 20.78 -36.52
C ASP A 746 3.20 21.06 -35.17
N LYS A 747 4.49 21.43 -35.23
CA LYS A 747 5.27 21.82 -34.05
C LYS A 747 5.86 23.22 -34.21
N LEU A 748 5.91 23.94 -33.10
CA LEU A 748 6.47 25.28 -33.00
C LEU A 748 7.66 25.27 -32.06
N LYS A 749 8.66 26.09 -32.37
CA LYS A 749 9.82 26.32 -31.51
C LYS A 749 9.43 27.22 -30.35
N VAL A 750 9.79 26.80 -29.14
CA VAL A 750 9.63 27.54 -27.89
C VAL A 750 10.99 27.67 -27.23
N SER A 751 11.35 28.89 -26.80
CA SER A 751 12.62 29.13 -26.12
C SER A 751 12.58 28.60 -24.68
N LEU A 752 13.65 27.95 -24.23
CA LEU A 752 13.77 27.54 -22.82
C LEU A 752 13.88 28.74 -21.88
N ASN A 753 14.45 29.87 -22.33
CA ASN A 753 14.41 31.13 -21.56
C ASN A 753 12.97 31.62 -21.37
N ASP A 754 12.12 31.46 -22.39
CA ASP A 754 10.70 31.83 -22.30
C ASP A 754 9.92 30.94 -21.31
N ILE A 755 10.31 29.67 -21.19
CA ILE A 755 9.76 28.71 -20.20
C ILE A 755 10.31 29.01 -18.81
N LEU A 756 11.58 29.37 -18.68
CA LEU A 756 12.21 29.77 -17.41
C LEU A 756 11.55 31.05 -16.86
N ASP A 757 11.38 32.08 -17.69
CA ASP A 757 10.66 33.32 -17.34
C ASP A 757 9.24 33.01 -16.82
N PHE A 758 8.54 32.11 -17.51
CA PHE A 758 7.22 31.66 -17.09
C PHE A 758 7.26 30.93 -15.75
N THR A 759 8.21 30.00 -15.59
CA THR A 759 8.40 29.20 -14.37
C THR A 759 8.62 30.10 -13.17
N GLN A 760 9.49 31.11 -13.31
CA GLN A 760 9.75 32.11 -12.28
C GLN A 760 8.52 32.96 -11.95
N SER A 761 7.77 33.38 -12.96
CA SER A 761 6.52 34.10 -12.77
C SER A 761 5.50 33.26 -11.99
N ALA A 762 5.30 32.01 -12.39
CA ALA A 762 4.40 31.08 -11.71
C ALA A 762 4.82 30.85 -10.25
N ILE A 763 6.11 30.62 -9.97
CA ILE A 763 6.64 30.46 -8.60
C ILE A 763 6.25 31.67 -7.72
N LYS A 764 6.37 32.92 -8.20
CA LYS A 764 5.99 34.11 -7.42
C LYS A 764 4.53 34.08 -6.98
N HIS A 765 3.62 33.68 -7.89
CA HIS A 765 2.18 33.56 -7.61
C HIS A 765 1.89 32.42 -6.61
N LEU A 766 2.57 31.27 -6.76
CA LEU A 766 2.44 30.16 -5.82
C LEU A 766 2.97 30.55 -4.43
N GLU A 767 4.14 31.15 -4.33
CA GLU A 767 4.73 31.57 -3.06
C GLU A 767 3.92 32.67 -2.36
N HIS A 768 3.29 33.59 -3.11
CA HIS A 768 2.30 34.51 -2.55
C HIS A 768 1.11 33.76 -1.94
N SER A 769 0.58 32.76 -2.66
CA SER A 769 -0.52 31.93 -2.14
C SER A 769 -0.11 31.12 -0.91
N ILE A 770 1.14 30.62 -0.83
CA ILE A 770 1.67 29.95 0.37
C ILE A 770 1.68 30.91 1.56
N ARG A 771 2.18 32.13 1.39
CA ARG A 771 2.20 33.13 2.48
C ARG A 771 0.79 33.47 2.98
N ALA A 772 -0.17 33.59 2.08
CA ALA A 772 -1.58 33.85 2.41
C ALA A 772 -2.26 32.69 3.15
N ASN A 773 -1.65 31.49 3.18
CA ASN A 773 -2.22 30.29 3.78
C ASN A 773 -1.57 29.86 5.11
N LYS A 774 -0.70 30.71 5.69
CA LYS A 774 -0.20 30.52 7.05
C LYS A 774 -1.28 30.90 8.06
N ARG A 775 -1.54 30.01 9.02
CA ARG A 775 -2.48 30.21 10.13
C ARG A 775 -1.81 30.92 11.31
N GLU A 776 -2.63 31.43 12.21
CA GLU A 776 -2.18 32.07 13.46
C GLU A 776 -1.41 31.11 14.38
N ASP A 777 -1.68 29.80 14.30
CA ASP A 777 -1.00 28.73 15.06
C ASP A 777 0.29 28.21 14.36
N ASN A 778 0.82 28.94 13.39
CA ASN A 778 1.95 28.60 12.50
C ASN A 778 1.72 27.43 11.55
N LEU A 779 0.61 26.69 11.64
CA LEU A 779 0.28 25.66 10.67
C LEU A 779 -0.12 26.28 9.32
N TYR A 780 -0.18 25.45 8.30
CA TYR A 780 -0.60 25.86 6.96
C TYR A 780 -1.89 25.17 6.56
N HIS A 781 -2.75 25.87 5.81
CA HIS A 781 -3.97 25.27 5.27
C HIS A 781 -3.62 24.16 4.26
N ALA A 782 -4.34 23.03 4.35
CA ALA A 782 -4.19 21.90 3.44
C ALA A 782 -5.19 21.99 2.27
N TYR A 783 -6.46 22.20 2.61
CA TYR A 783 -7.56 22.31 1.68
C TYR A 783 -8.43 23.51 2.06
N ASN A 784 -8.79 24.29 1.05
CA ASN A 784 -9.71 25.41 1.13
C ASN A 784 -10.99 25.11 0.37
N LEU A 785 -11.99 25.98 0.50
CA LEU A 785 -13.23 25.95 -0.28
C LEU A 785 -13.34 27.22 -1.11
N MET A 786 -13.65 27.08 -2.39
CA MET A 786 -14.02 28.18 -3.27
C MET A 786 -15.53 28.25 -3.47
N THR A 787 -16.06 29.47 -3.51
CA THR A 787 -17.47 29.73 -3.84
C THR A 787 -17.53 30.75 -4.97
N VAL A 788 -18.26 30.43 -6.03
CA VAL A 788 -18.65 31.40 -7.06
C VAL A 788 -19.85 32.16 -6.50
N GLU A 789 -19.62 33.38 -6.01
CA GLU A 789 -20.68 34.20 -5.37
C GLU A 789 -21.66 34.76 -6.42
N ASP A 790 -21.10 35.19 -7.55
CA ASP A 790 -21.82 35.71 -8.71
C ASP A 790 -21.01 35.53 -10.01
N THR A 791 -21.41 36.19 -11.09
CA THR A 791 -20.71 36.12 -12.38
C THR A 791 -19.33 36.79 -12.37
N THR A 792 -18.97 37.53 -11.33
CA THR A 792 -17.80 38.42 -11.25
C THR A 792 -16.85 38.14 -10.09
N SER A 793 -17.22 37.33 -9.10
CA SER A 793 -16.40 37.11 -7.91
C SER A 793 -16.28 35.63 -7.48
N VAL A 794 -15.11 35.26 -6.94
CA VAL A 794 -14.82 33.96 -6.31
C VAL A 794 -14.21 34.18 -4.94
N SER A 795 -14.91 33.73 -3.90
CA SER A 795 -14.46 33.82 -2.51
C SER A 795 -13.74 32.54 -2.05
N ILE A 796 -12.88 32.67 -1.04
CA ILE A 796 -12.17 31.55 -0.41
C ILE A 796 -12.55 31.46 1.08
N SER A 797 -12.81 30.25 1.55
CA SER A 797 -12.93 29.94 2.97
C SER A 797 -12.03 28.76 3.36
N CYS A 798 -11.61 28.74 4.61
CA CYS A 798 -10.62 27.79 5.11
C CYS A 798 -11.27 26.64 5.88
N LEU A 799 -10.60 25.48 5.89
CA LEU A 799 -10.96 24.32 6.70
C LEU A 799 -10.07 24.19 7.94
N ASP A 800 -10.41 23.23 8.81
CA ASP A 800 -9.62 22.87 9.99
C ASP A 800 -8.17 22.49 9.64
N GLU A 801 -7.28 22.54 10.62
CA GLU A 801 -5.91 22.05 10.49
C GLU A 801 -5.88 20.58 10.02
N MET A 802 -4.98 20.24 9.10
CA MET A 802 -4.82 18.85 8.63
C MET A 802 -3.35 18.49 8.53
N LEU A 803 -2.98 17.28 8.94
CA LEU A 803 -1.60 16.79 8.93
C LEU A 803 -0.97 16.85 7.53
N GLU A 804 -1.75 16.50 6.50
CA GLU A 804 -1.29 16.45 5.11
C GLU A 804 -0.79 17.81 4.59
N GLY A 805 -1.41 18.91 5.00
CA GLY A 805 -0.93 20.26 4.66
C GLY A 805 0.44 20.56 5.26
N GLN A 806 0.71 20.03 6.46
CA GLN A 806 1.96 20.27 7.18
C GLN A 806 3.09 19.48 6.52
N VAL A 807 2.84 18.21 6.19
CA VAL A 807 3.76 17.39 5.40
C VAL A 807 4.13 18.11 4.10
N ALA A 808 3.12 18.57 3.35
CA ALA A 808 3.35 19.16 2.04
C ALA A 808 4.09 20.50 2.10
N VAL A 809 3.78 21.38 3.07
CA VAL A 809 4.51 22.66 3.20
C VAL A 809 5.95 22.46 3.67
N LEU A 810 6.21 21.53 4.59
CA LEU A 810 7.57 21.15 5.03
C LEU A 810 8.38 20.58 3.86
N SER A 811 7.74 19.80 2.99
CA SER A 811 8.36 19.27 1.77
C SER A 811 8.49 20.28 0.61
N SER A 812 7.92 21.48 0.71
CA SER A 812 7.89 22.45 -0.41
C SER A 812 9.25 23.05 -0.78
N GLY A 813 10.22 22.98 0.16
CA GLY A 813 11.50 23.68 0.08
C GLY A 813 11.38 25.21 0.11
N TYR A 814 10.21 25.77 0.44
CA TYR A 814 9.98 27.22 0.45
C TYR A 814 10.40 27.86 1.77
N LEU A 815 10.05 27.21 2.88
CA LEU A 815 10.27 27.73 4.22
C LEU A 815 11.74 27.67 4.63
N SER A 816 12.17 28.68 5.40
CA SER A 816 13.45 28.64 6.12
C SER A 816 13.47 27.54 7.18
N SER A 817 14.64 27.17 7.66
CA SER A 817 14.80 26.15 8.71
C SER A 817 14.10 26.55 10.01
N GLN A 818 14.11 27.85 10.34
CA GLN A 818 13.35 28.38 11.49
C GLN A 818 11.84 28.30 11.29
N GLU A 819 11.32 28.67 10.11
CA GLU A 819 9.88 28.57 9.83
C GLU A 819 9.39 27.11 9.83
N ASN A 820 10.21 26.17 9.34
CA ASN A 820 9.91 24.74 9.44
C ASN A 820 9.82 24.28 10.91
N LEU A 821 10.73 24.76 11.77
CA LEU A 821 10.68 24.48 13.20
C LEU A 821 9.41 25.06 13.83
N ASP A 822 9.02 26.29 13.48
CA ASP A 822 7.79 26.92 13.99
C ASP A 822 6.53 26.12 13.60
N VAL A 823 6.50 25.56 12.37
CA VAL A 823 5.42 24.65 11.93
C VAL A 823 5.39 23.38 12.78
N LEU A 824 6.54 22.77 13.06
CA LEU A 824 6.63 21.54 13.85
C LEU A 824 6.26 21.76 15.32
N ASP A 825 6.67 22.88 15.91
CA ASP A 825 6.25 23.28 17.24
C ASP A 825 4.74 23.50 17.31
N GLY A 826 4.17 24.20 16.32
CA GLY A 826 2.73 24.38 16.18
C GLY A 826 1.99 23.05 16.03
N LEU A 827 2.53 22.14 15.21
CA LEU A 827 1.96 20.82 14.96
C LEU A 827 1.92 19.99 16.25
N LYS A 828 3.01 19.98 17.02
CA LYS A 828 3.10 19.28 18.30
C LYS A 828 2.12 19.82 19.33
N GLN A 829 1.87 21.13 19.33
CA GLN A 829 0.91 21.78 20.24
C GLN A 829 -0.54 21.71 19.76
N SER A 830 -0.78 21.26 18.52
CA SER A 830 -2.10 21.26 17.89
C SER A 830 -3.00 20.12 18.37
N LYS A 831 -4.27 20.18 17.97
CA LYS A 831 -5.25 19.10 18.17
C LYS A 831 -4.96 17.84 17.34
N LEU A 832 -3.95 17.88 16.47
CA LEU A 832 -3.53 16.74 15.68
C LEU A 832 -2.66 15.78 16.49
N PHE A 833 -2.00 16.23 17.55
CA PHE A 833 -1.24 15.33 18.41
C PHE A 833 -2.18 14.50 19.29
N ARG A 834 -2.05 13.18 19.18
CA ARG A 834 -2.81 12.18 19.94
C ARG A 834 -1.90 11.53 20.98
N GLU A 835 -2.17 11.83 22.25
CA GLU A 835 -1.27 11.54 23.37
C GLU A 835 -1.02 10.05 23.65
N ASP A 836 -2.05 9.20 23.62
CA ASP A 836 -1.94 7.77 23.99
C ASP A 836 -0.96 7.01 23.07
N GLN A 837 -0.88 7.41 21.81
CA GLN A 837 0.02 6.87 20.80
C GLN A 837 1.18 7.80 20.47
N TYR A 838 1.23 8.99 21.08
CA TYR A 838 2.21 10.06 20.86
C TYR A 838 2.55 10.28 19.37
N SER A 839 1.50 10.40 18.57
CA SER A 839 1.61 10.59 17.12
C SER A 839 0.44 11.42 16.59
N TYR A 840 0.31 11.55 15.28
CA TYR A 840 -0.57 12.55 14.67
C TYR A 840 -1.79 11.94 13.96
N ILE A 841 -2.98 12.47 14.24
CA ILE A 841 -4.21 12.20 13.47
C ILE A 841 -4.28 13.12 12.25
N LEU A 842 -5.08 12.75 11.24
CA LEU A 842 -5.16 13.48 9.98
C LEU A 842 -5.81 14.87 10.12
N TYR A 843 -6.81 14.98 10.98
CA TYR A 843 -7.59 16.20 11.25
C TYR A 843 -8.21 16.10 12.66
N PRO A 844 -8.62 17.23 13.28
CA PRO A 844 -9.10 17.25 14.65
C PRO A 844 -10.30 16.35 14.88
N TYR A 845 -10.34 15.74 16.06
CA TYR A 845 -11.50 14.98 16.51
C TYR A 845 -12.72 15.90 16.66
N LYS A 846 -13.85 15.54 16.04
CA LYS A 846 -15.12 16.28 16.13
C LYS A 846 -16.13 15.52 16.98
N ASN A 847 -16.75 16.20 17.94
CA ASN A 847 -17.87 15.63 18.69
C ASN A 847 -19.15 15.72 17.84
N LEU A 848 -19.49 14.62 17.16
CA LEU A 848 -20.71 14.55 16.37
C LEU A 848 -21.95 14.56 17.27
N LYS A 849 -23.00 15.26 16.82
CA LYS A 849 -24.29 15.30 17.50
C LYS A 849 -24.82 13.86 17.69
N GLY A 850 -25.38 13.59 18.87
CA GLY A 850 -26.09 12.34 19.12
C GLY A 850 -27.29 12.17 18.18
N PHE A 851 -27.84 10.94 18.12
CA PHE A 851 -28.97 10.64 17.22
C PHE A 851 -30.18 11.56 17.44
N MET A 852 -30.46 11.93 18.69
CA MET A 852 -31.60 12.78 19.05
C MET A 852 -31.37 14.27 18.75
N ASP A 853 -30.12 14.73 18.69
CA ASP A 853 -29.79 16.15 18.56
C ASP A 853 -29.58 16.59 17.10
N ARG A 854 -29.34 15.64 16.19
CA ARG A 854 -28.87 15.93 14.83
C ARG A 854 -29.94 16.41 13.85
N ASN A 855 -31.22 16.12 14.10
CA ASN A 855 -32.32 16.45 13.19
C ASN A 855 -33.42 17.20 13.94
N THR A 856 -33.09 18.33 14.55
CA THR A 856 -34.06 19.17 15.28
C THR A 856 -34.10 20.54 14.63
N ILE A 857 -35.26 20.88 14.05
CA ILE A 857 -35.52 22.17 13.42
C ILE A 857 -35.92 23.17 14.52
N PRO A 858 -35.21 24.29 14.67
CA PRO A 858 -35.60 25.33 15.62
C PRO A 858 -37.04 25.80 15.36
N SER A 859 -37.85 25.93 16.41
CA SER A 859 -39.27 26.32 16.26
C SER A 859 -39.43 27.65 15.52
N ASN A 860 -38.49 28.59 15.72
CA ASN A 860 -38.48 29.87 15.00
C ASN A 860 -38.33 29.70 13.47
N SER A 861 -37.52 28.73 13.03
CA SER A 861 -37.35 28.42 11.60
C SER A 861 -38.64 27.88 11.00
N VAL A 862 -39.35 26.99 11.71
CA VAL A 862 -40.67 26.48 11.30
C VAL A 862 -41.69 27.62 11.23
N HIS A 863 -41.79 28.46 12.27
CA HIS A 863 -42.72 29.60 12.28
C HIS A 863 -42.40 30.67 11.23
N SER A 864 -41.18 30.69 10.69
CA SER A 864 -40.81 31.61 9.61
C SER A 864 -41.32 31.14 8.24
N SER A 865 -41.62 29.86 8.04
CA SER A 865 -42.10 29.30 6.77
C SER A 865 -43.60 29.04 6.81
N LYS A 866 -44.33 29.58 5.83
CA LYS A 866 -45.77 29.32 5.74
C LYS A 866 -46.04 27.87 5.32
N LEU A 867 -45.21 27.31 4.43
CA LEU A 867 -45.32 25.91 4.01
C LEU A 867 -45.15 24.96 5.20
N LEU A 868 -44.07 25.10 5.98
CA LEU A 868 -43.80 24.20 7.11
C LEU A 868 -44.89 24.27 8.18
N GLN A 869 -45.44 25.45 8.46
CA GLN A 869 -46.58 25.60 9.38
C GLN A 869 -47.83 24.91 8.89
N THR A 870 -48.17 25.06 7.60
CA THR A 870 -49.33 24.41 6.98
C THR A 870 -49.20 22.89 7.08
N LEU A 871 -48.06 22.33 6.67
CA LEU A 871 -47.80 20.89 6.72
C LEU A 871 -47.93 20.33 8.15
N VAL A 872 -47.44 21.05 9.16
CA VAL A 872 -47.60 20.67 10.58
C VAL A 872 -49.08 20.68 10.99
N SER A 873 -49.83 21.72 10.61
CA SER A 873 -51.23 21.88 11.00
C SER A 873 -52.16 20.80 10.42
N GLU A 874 -51.80 20.27 9.26
CA GLU A 874 -52.54 19.22 8.56
C GLU A 874 -52.02 17.81 8.88
N GLY A 875 -50.95 17.70 9.67
CA GLY A 875 -50.32 16.42 9.99
C GLY A 875 -49.59 15.78 8.80
N ASN A 876 -49.23 16.56 7.76
CA ASN A 876 -48.47 16.07 6.62
C ASN A 876 -46.99 15.89 7.01
N THR A 877 -46.52 14.64 6.98
CA THR A 877 -45.17 14.28 7.42
C THR A 877 -44.16 14.09 6.28
N GLN A 878 -44.48 14.53 5.06
CA GLN A 878 -43.61 14.32 3.90
C GLN A 878 -42.30 15.11 4.01
N ILE A 879 -42.34 16.35 4.50
CA ILE A 879 -41.16 17.22 4.69
C ILE A 879 -40.69 17.25 6.14
N LEU A 880 -41.60 17.51 7.09
CA LEU A 880 -41.29 17.60 8.52
C LEU A 880 -42.36 16.96 9.38
N LYS A 881 -42.02 16.62 10.62
CA LYS A 881 -42.95 16.12 11.63
C LYS A 881 -42.71 16.79 12.98
N LYS A 882 -43.80 17.06 13.71
CA LYS A 882 -43.77 17.49 15.10
C LYS A 882 -43.84 16.27 16.03
N ASP A 883 -42.94 16.17 17.00
CA ASP A 883 -42.94 15.09 17.99
C ASP A 883 -43.95 15.34 19.13
N ARG A 884 -43.96 14.46 20.14
CA ARG A 884 -44.88 14.59 21.29
C ARG A 884 -44.45 15.66 22.31
N ASN A 885 -43.18 16.04 22.31
CA ASN A 885 -42.63 17.07 23.20
C ASN A 885 -42.77 18.47 22.60
N GLY A 886 -43.08 18.56 21.31
CA GLY A 886 -43.31 19.80 20.58
C GLY A 886 -42.17 20.20 19.66
N ASP A 887 -41.12 19.38 19.55
CA ASP A 887 -39.98 19.60 18.66
C ASP A 887 -40.31 19.19 17.22
N TYR A 888 -39.55 19.73 16.28
CA TYR A 888 -39.76 19.54 14.84
C TYR A 888 -38.56 18.84 14.22
N HIS A 889 -38.82 17.89 13.33
CA HIS A 889 -37.78 17.11 12.66
C HIS A 889 -38.06 17.01 11.17
N PHE A 890 -37.04 17.06 10.32
CA PHE A 890 -37.21 16.68 8.92
C PHE A 890 -37.54 15.19 8.80
N ASN A 891 -38.13 14.80 7.68
CA ASN A 891 -38.41 13.40 7.36
C ASN A 891 -37.13 12.55 7.48
N GLY A 892 -37.23 11.42 8.19
CA GLY A 892 -36.10 10.52 8.44
C GLY A 892 -35.55 9.79 7.20
N ASN A 893 -36.22 9.90 6.05
CA ASN A 893 -35.75 9.35 4.77
C ASN A 893 -34.81 10.30 4.01
N PHE A 894 -34.71 11.57 4.43
CA PHE A 894 -33.83 12.53 3.76
C PHE A 894 -32.37 12.29 4.10
N LYS A 895 -31.55 12.22 3.07
CA LYS A 895 -30.09 12.09 3.12
C LYS A 895 -29.44 13.44 2.84
N ASN A 896 -29.98 14.20 1.91
CA ASN A 896 -29.47 15.52 1.51
C ASN A 896 -30.57 16.42 0.93
N ALA A 897 -30.18 17.60 0.45
CA ALA A 897 -31.07 18.60 -0.12
C ALA A 897 -31.88 18.08 -1.33
N ASN A 898 -31.34 17.16 -2.14
CA ASN A 898 -32.06 16.63 -3.31
C ASN A 898 -33.29 15.82 -2.90
N ASP A 899 -33.23 15.09 -1.78
CA ASP A 899 -34.39 14.38 -1.26
C ASP A 899 -35.48 15.36 -0.80
N VAL A 900 -35.07 16.52 -0.25
CA VAL A 900 -35.99 17.61 0.12
C VAL A 900 -36.60 18.23 -1.14
N GLU A 901 -35.80 18.49 -2.18
CA GLU A 901 -36.30 18.99 -3.45
C GLU A 901 -37.32 18.04 -4.08
N GLN A 902 -36.98 16.76 -4.17
CA GLN A 902 -37.87 15.73 -4.70
C GLN A 902 -39.15 15.62 -3.86
N ALA A 903 -39.05 15.72 -2.54
CA ALA A 903 -40.22 15.70 -1.67
C ALA A 903 -41.09 16.96 -1.81
N LEU A 904 -40.50 18.13 -2.05
CA LEU A 904 -41.23 19.37 -2.36
C LEU A 904 -41.96 19.28 -3.70
N GLU A 905 -41.33 18.66 -4.71
CA GLU A 905 -41.93 18.41 -6.03
C GLU A 905 -43.10 17.42 -5.97
N ASN A 906 -43.05 16.47 -5.04
CA ASN A 906 -44.08 15.45 -4.84
C ASN A 906 -45.30 15.89 -4.01
N LEU A 907 -45.34 17.15 -3.54
CA LEU A 907 -46.51 17.67 -2.81
C LEU A 907 -47.72 17.80 -3.76
N SER A 908 -48.67 16.88 -3.62
CA SER A 908 -49.77 16.64 -4.58
C SER A 908 -50.97 17.59 -4.45
N GLU A 909 -51.11 18.33 -3.35
CA GLU A 909 -52.22 19.28 -3.18
C GLU A 909 -51.90 20.66 -3.79
N THR A 910 -52.85 21.23 -4.53
CA THR A 910 -52.67 22.49 -5.28
C THR A 910 -52.25 23.66 -4.38
N ALA A 911 -52.72 23.70 -3.12
CA ALA A 911 -52.37 24.74 -2.15
C ALA A 911 -50.92 24.60 -1.61
N HIS A 912 -50.38 23.38 -1.57
CA HIS A 912 -48.99 23.14 -1.17
C HIS A 912 -48.03 23.41 -2.32
N LEU A 913 -48.43 23.13 -3.56
CA LEU A 913 -47.56 23.28 -4.73
C LEU A 913 -47.11 24.73 -4.94
N GLU A 914 -48.01 25.70 -4.78
CA GLU A 914 -47.69 27.13 -4.89
C GLU A 914 -46.77 27.60 -3.74
N LEU A 915 -47.00 27.11 -2.53
CA LEU A 915 -46.13 27.38 -1.37
C LEU A 915 -44.77 26.70 -1.51
N ALA A 916 -44.71 25.49 -2.06
CA ALA A 916 -43.48 24.76 -2.31
C ALA A 916 -42.62 25.47 -3.35
N LYS A 917 -43.20 25.95 -4.45
CA LYS A 917 -42.48 26.74 -5.46
C LYS A 917 -41.96 28.07 -4.89
N SER A 918 -42.76 28.78 -4.09
CA SER A 918 -42.36 30.07 -3.54
C SER A 918 -41.37 29.97 -2.37
N GLU A 919 -41.46 28.93 -1.53
CA GLU A 919 -40.59 28.74 -0.37
C GLU A 919 -39.48 27.67 -0.55
N LYS A 920 -39.29 27.08 -1.75
CA LYS A 920 -38.27 26.04 -2.02
C LYS A 920 -36.90 26.42 -1.45
N HIS A 921 -36.36 27.57 -1.86
CA HIS A 921 -35.06 28.05 -1.40
C HIS A 921 -35.01 28.22 0.13
N LYS A 922 -36.11 28.67 0.75
CA LYS A 922 -36.16 28.86 2.20
C LYS A 922 -36.13 27.54 2.95
N VAL A 923 -36.86 26.53 2.49
CA VAL A 923 -36.86 25.20 3.11
C VAL A 923 -35.51 24.52 2.95
N LEU A 924 -34.89 24.63 1.77
CA LEU A 924 -33.53 24.13 1.53
C LEU A 924 -32.50 24.84 2.43
N GLN A 925 -32.63 26.15 2.64
CA GLN A 925 -31.78 26.86 3.58
C GLN A 925 -32.01 26.40 5.03
N ILE A 926 -33.25 26.18 5.47
CA ILE A 926 -33.51 25.64 6.82
C ILE A 926 -32.91 24.23 6.98
N PHE A 927 -32.99 23.40 5.94
CA PHE A 927 -32.36 22.08 5.92
C PHE A 927 -30.84 22.21 6.03
N GLU A 928 -30.24 23.11 5.25
CA GLU A 928 -28.81 23.41 5.33
C GLU A 928 -28.40 23.96 6.70
N ASP A 929 -29.19 24.83 7.33
CA ASP A 929 -28.88 25.37 8.67
C ASP A 929 -28.90 24.28 9.75
N VAL A 930 -29.72 23.24 9.59
CA VAL A 930 -29.79 22.10 10.53
C VAL A 930 -28.60 21.16 10.35
N PHE A 931 -28.23 20.85 9.10
CA PHE A 931 -27.27 19.79 8.78
C PHE A 931 -25.86 20.29 8.39
N ASN A 932 -25.73 21.55 7.96
CA ASN A 932 -24.48 22.19 7.51
C ASN A 932 -23.70 21.34 6.51
N HIS A 933 -24.37 20.88 5.45
CA HIS A 933 -23.75 20.01 4.45
C HIS A 933 -22.68 20.74 3.62
N LYS A 934 -22.68 22.07 3.56
CA LYS A 934 -21.58 22.84 2.95
C LYS A 934 -20.23 22.57 3.62
N ALA A 935 -20.23 22.29 4.93
CA ALA A 935 -19.02 21.93 5.67
C ALA A 935 -18.67 20.43 5.62
N PHE A 936 -19.46 19.62 4.90
CA PHE A 936 -19.21 18.19 4.77
C PHE A 936 -18.08 17.93 3.78
N THR A 937 -16.93 17.52 4.31
CA THR A 937 -15.73 17.23 3.50
C THR A 937 -15.70 15.79 2.99
N GLY A 938 -16.56 14.91 3.50
CA GLY A 938 -16.64 13.49 3.13
C GLY A 938 -16.88 12.60 4.35
N ARG A 939 -16.71 11.28 4.15
CA ARG A 939 -16.90 10.30 5.24
C ARG A 939 -15.92 10.48 6.40
N SER A 940 -14.77 11.10 6.16
CA SER A 940 -13.73 11.49 7.13
C SER A 940 -14.26 11.98 8.47
N GLY A 941 -15.16 12.97 8.43
CA GLY A 941 -15.75 13.58 9.61
C GLY A 941 -16.94 12.83 10.22
N THR A 942 -17.29 11.63 9.72
CA THR A 942 -18.55 10.93 10.07
C THR A 942 -18.39 9.45 10.45
N PHE A 943 -17.15 8.96 10.56
CA PHE A 943 -16.83 7.60 11.01
C PHE A 943 -15.58 7.57 11.90
N TYR A 944 -15.30 6.42 12.53
CA TYR A 944 -14.36 6.29 13.68
C TYR A 944 -13.23 5.27 13.47
N GLY A 945 -12.90 4.95 12.23
CA GLY A 945 -11.80 4.05 11.85
C GLY A 945 -11.24 4.41 10.48
N TYR A 946 -10.22 3.70 10.01
CA TYR A 946 -9.50 4.05 8.78
C TYR A 946 -8.94 5.47 8.83
N GLU A 947 -9.33 6.35 7.92
CA GLU A 947 -8.96 7.77 7.93
C GLU A 947 -9.74 8.59 8.98
N GLY A 948 -10.81 8.05 9.57
CA GLY A 948 -11.81 8.79 10.35
C GLY A 948 -11.37 9.39 11.68
N LEU A 949 -12.34 9.92 12.41
CA LEU A 949 -12.14 10.70 13.63
C LEU A 949 -11.35 9.93 14.69
N GLY A 950 -10.23 10.52 15.12
CA GLY A 950 -9.35 9.97 16.18
C GLY A 950 -8.43 8.84 15.71
N SER A 951 -8.45 8.51 14.42
CA SER A 951 -7.59 7.49 13.84
C SER A 951 -6.26 8.09 13.35
N ILE A 952 -5.16 7.46 13.73
CA ILE A 952 -3.84 7.76 13.14
C ILE A 952 -3.74 6.96 11.84
N TYR A 953 -3.43 7.62 10.74
CA TYR A 953 -3.17 6.97 9.46
C TYR A 953 -1.67 7.00 9.16
N TRP A 954 -1.01 5.86 9.36
CA TRP A 954 0.44 5.79 9.54
C TRP A 954 1.25 6.21 8.30
N HIS A 955 0.70 6.04 7.10
CA HIS A 955 1.38 6.50 5.89
C HIS A 955 1.61 8.02 5.92
N MET A 956 0.66 8.82 6.39
CA MET A 956 0.84 10.28 6.47
C MET A 956 1.85 10.67 7.55
N VAL A 957 1.92 9.93 8.65
CA VAL A 957 2.93 10.14 9.70
C VAL A 957 4.33 9.81 9.17
N SER A 958 4.52 8.72 8.42
CA SER A 958 5.83 8.43 7.82
C SER A 958 6.20 9.41 6.69
N LYS A 959 5.23 10.00 5.98
CA LYS A 959 5.51 11.14 5.10
C LYS A 959 6.00 12.37 5.89
N LEU A 960 5.40 12.64 7.05
CA LEU A 960 5.88 13.69 7.96
C LEU A 960 7.32 13.38 8.39
N GLN A 961 7.62 12.15 8.80
CA GLN A 961 8.97 11.73 9.18
C GLN A 961 9.98 12.02 8.06
N LEU A 962 9.65 11.64 6.81
CA LEU A 962 10.51 11.90 5.65
C LEU A 962 10.69 13.40 5.37
N ALA A 963 9.62 14.19 5.46
CA ALA A 963 9.69 15.64 5.28
C ALA A 963 10.55 16.31 6.36
N VAL A 964 10.41 15.88 7.63
CA VAL A 964 11.21 16.40 8.75
C VAL A 964 12.67 15.98 8.62
N MET A 965 12.95 14.79 8.08
CA MET A 965 14.31 14.36 7.75
C MET A 965 14.94 15.29 6.69
N GLU A 966 14.23 15.59 5.59
CA GLU A 966 14.70 16.54 4.57
C GLU A 966 14.95 17.94 5.19
N VAL A 967 14.09 18.39 6.10
CA VAL A 967 14.26 19.66 6.84
C VAL A 967 15.49 19.65 7.75
N CYS A 968 15.74 18.55 8.48
CA CYS A 968 16.94 18.40 9.31
C CYS A 968 18.20 18.47 8.45
N GLN A 969 18.22 17.76 7.32
CA GLN A 969 19.34 17.74 6.38
C GLN A 969 19.60 19.12 5.79
N LYS A 970 18.54 19.85 5.42
CA LYS A 970 18.63 21.25 4.98
C LYS A 970 19.28 22.14 6.05
N ALA A 971 18.78 22.10 7.29
CA ALA A 971 19.31 22.92 8.38
C ALA A 971 20.79 22.63 8.67
N ILE A 972 21.20 21.35 8.61
CA ILE A 972 22.59 20.93 8.76
C ILE A 972 23.45 21.46 7.59
N ALA A 973 22.99 21.31 6.35
CA ALA A 973 23.71 21.77 5.16
C ALA A 973 23.89 23.30 5.13
N GLU A 974 22.90 24.05 5.62
CA GLU A 974 22.93 25.52 5.72
C GLU A 974 23.74 26.03 6.92
N ASN A 975 24.29 25.14 7.76
CA ASN A 975 25.00 25.49 8.99
C ASN A 975 24.15 26.36 9.94
N GLU A 976 22.88 26.00 10.11
CA GLU A 976 22.01 26.63 11.09
C GLU A 976 22.55 26.48 12.53
N SER A 977 22.01 27.28 13.44
CA SER A 977 22.45 27.23 14.84
C SER A 977 22.27 25.82 15.44
N PRO A 978 23.16 25.36 16.35
CA PRO A 978 23.01 24.07 17.02
C PRO A 978 21.66 23.88 17.73
N GLU A 979 21.05 24.97 18.20
CA GLU A 979 19.71 24.96 18.80
C GLU A 979 18.62 24.59 17.79
N VAL A 980 18.60 25.24 16.63
CA VAL A 980 17.62 24.95 15.57
C VAL A 980 17.78 23.51 15.07
N ILE A 981 19.02 23.10 14.78
CA ILE A 981 19.32 21.72 14.35
C ILE A 981 18.89 20.72 15.42
N GLY A 982 19.23 20.96 16.69
CA GLY A 982 18.88 20.08 17.79
C GLY A 982 17.37 19.90 17.95
N ARG A 983 16.60 20.99 17.90
CA ARG A 983 15.13 20.94 18.03
C ARG A 983 14.44 20.28 16.84
N LEU A 984 14.96 20.45 15.62
CA LEU A 984 14.47 19.72 14.45
C LEU A 984 14.73 18.21 14.59
N LEU A 985 15.91 17.82 15.08
CA LEU A 985 16.24 16.42 15.38
C LEU A 985 15.36 15.84 16.48
N GLU A 986 15.02 16.61 17.52
CA GLU A 986 14.06 16.19 18.55
C GLU A 986 12.70 15.83 17.94
N HIS A 987 12.15 16.69 17.08
CA HIS A 987 10.91 16.40 16.35
C HIS A 987 11.05 15.14 15.49
N TYR A 988 12.17 15.00 14.76
CA TYR A 988 12.42 13.81 13.94
C TYR A 988 12.38 12.51 14.76
N TYR A 989 13.15 12.44 15.85
CA TYR A 989 13.22 11.23 16.67
C TYR A 989 11.92 10.96 17.44
N GLU A 990 11.18 11.99 17.85
CA GLU A 990 9.87 11.80 18.47
C GLU A 990 8.84 11.25 17.48
N ILE A 991 8.80 11.77 16.25
CA ILE A 991 7.94 11.25 15.19
C ILE A 991 8.29 9.78 14.90
N ASN A 992 9.59 9.45 14.83
CA ASN A 992 10.07 8.09 14.63
C ASN A 992 9.66 7.14 15.76
N GLU A 993 9.78 7.57 17.02
CA GLU A 993 9.29 6.81 18.17
C GLU A 993 7.76 6.63 18.10
N GLY A 994 7.04 7.65 17.65
CA GLY A 994 5.60 7.63 17.40
C GLY A 994 5.15 6.55 16.41
N ILE A 995 5.94 6.24 15.38
CA ILE A 995 5.70 5.11 14.46
C ILE A 995 5.58 3.79 15.23
N GLY A 996 6.33 3.66 16.34
CA GLY A 996 6.02 2.68 17.36
C GLY A 996 6.78 1.36 17.29
N VAL A 997 7.95 1.31 16.64
CA VAL A 997 8.78 0.10 16.58
C VAL A 997 9.18 -0.41 17.97
N HIS A 998 9.32 0.50 18.94
CA HIS A 998 9.70 0.21 20.34
C HIS A 998 8.52 0.24 21.32
N LYS A 999 7.28 0.41 20.83
CA LYS A 999 6.07 0.27 21.65
C LYS A 999 5.96 -1.13 22.21
N SER A 1000 5.33 -1.26 23.39
CA SER A 1000 4.90 -2.58 23.84
C SER A 1000 3.87 -3.16 22.84
N PRO A 1001 3.79 -4.50 22.70
CA PRO A 1001 2.78 -5.11 21.84
C PRO A 1001 1.36 -4.70 22.21
N GLU A 1002 1.09 -4.48 23.49
CA GLU A 1002 -0.22 -4.03 23.98
C GLU A 1002 -0.57 -2.63 23.48
N LEU A 1003 0.36 -1.68 23.55
CA LEU A 1003 0.14 -0.32 23.09
C LEU A 1003 0.06 -0.24 21.55
N TYR A 1004 0.93 -0.96 20.85
CA TYR A 1004 0.89 -1.06 19.38
C TYR A 1004 -0.37 -1.83 18.92
N GLY A 1005 -0.78 -2.84 19.68
CA GLY A 1005 -1.87 -3.77 19.39
C GLY A 1005 -1.55 -4.87 18.40
N ALA A 1006 -0.27 -5.13 18.12
CA ALA A 1006 0.23 -6.21 17.27
C ALA A 1006 1.75 -6.41 17.50
N PHE A 1007 2.45 -7.13 16.62
CA PHE A 1007 3.91 -7.10 16.55
C PHE A 1007 4.37 -5.71 16.07
N PRO A 1008 5.14 -4.94 16.87
CA PRO A 1008 5.60 -3.58 16.50
C PRO A 1008 6.48 -3.53 15.24
N THR A 1009 7.13 -4.65 14.91
CA THR A 1009 7.96 -4.77 13.71
C THR A 1009 7.15 -4.89 12.42
N ASP A 1010 5.82 -5.02 12.47
CA ASP A 1010 4.98 -5.15 11.28
C ASP A 1010 4.24 -3.84 10.98
N PRO A 1011 4.27 -3.32 9.75
CA PRO A 1011 3.50 -2.13 9.36
C PRO A 1011 2.00 -2.42 9.27
N TYR A 1012 1.20 -1.40 9.62
CA TYR A 1012 -0.26 -1.40 9.54
C TYR A 1012 -0.73 -0.06 8.96
N SER A 1013 -1.88 -0.03 8.28
CA SER A 1013 -2.35 1.23 7.67
C SER A 1013 -2.77 2.28 8.70
N HIS A 1014 -3.46 1.88 9.77
CA HIS A 1014 -4.03 2.84 10.72
C HIS A 1014 -4.17 2.28 12.15
N THR A 1015 -4.38 3.18 13.11
CA THR A 1015 -4.71 2.85 14.51
C THR A 1015 -5.86 3.75 14.98
N PRO A 1016 -7.09 3.23 15.09
CA PRO A 1016 -8.24 4.03 15.48
C PRO A 1016 -8.19 4.40 16.97
N ALA A 1017 -9.10 5.27 17.42
CA ALA A 1017 -9.16 5.70 18.83
C ALA A 1017 -9.41 4.53 19.81
N GLY A 1018 -10.19 3.51 19.42
CA GLY A 1018 -10.64 2.43 20.31
C GLY A 1018 -9.98 1.06 20.11
N LYS A 1019 -8.94 0.95 19.27
CA LYS A 1019 -8.23 -0.31 18.99
C LYS A 1019 -6.75 -0.03 18.73
N GLY A 1020 -5.92 -1.07 18.79
CA GLY A 1020 -4.55 -1.01 18.27
C GLY A 1020 -4.48 -1.11 16.74
N ALA A 1021 -3.30 -1.40 16.21
CA ALA A 1021 -2.98 -1.40 14.79
C ALA A 1021 -3.93 -2.26 13.93
N GLN A 1022 -4.40 -1.73 12.79
CA GLN A 1022 -5.36 -2.35 11.88
C GLN A 1022 -4.86 -2.34 10.43
N GLN A 1023 -5.24 -3.39 9.69
CA GLN A 1023 -4.86 -3.66 8.30
C GLN A 1023 -3.34 -3.90 8.08
N PRO A 1024 -2.86 -5.15 8.24
CA PRO A 1024 -1.43 -5.48 8.20
C PRO A 1024 -0.82 -5.36 6.80
N GLY A 1025 0.49 -5.14 6.74
CA GLY A 1025 1.35 -5.43 5.60
C GLY A 1025 1.51 -4.30 4.59
N MET A 1026 0.91 -4.44 3.40
CA MET A 1026 1.20 -3.65 2.20
C MET A 1026 0.58 -2.23 2.21
N THR A 1027 0.98 -1.41 3.19
CA THR A 1027 0.69 0.03 3.27
C THR A 1027 1.79 0.85 2.58
N GLY A 1028 1.45 2.01 2.01
CA GLY A 1028 2.43 2.94 1.43
C GLY A 1028 3.41 3.53 2.45
N GLN A 1029 3.12 3.40 3.75
CA GLN A 1029 4.02 3.78 4.85
C GLN A 1029 5.44 3.24 4.66
N VAL A 1030 5.55 1.98 4.23
CA VAL A 1030 6.84 1.27 4.20
C VAL A 1030 7.86 1.93 3.29
N LYS A 1031 7.43 2.56 2.19
CA LYS A 1031 8.34 3.21 1.25
C LYS A 1031 8.96 4.47 1.88
N GLU A 1032 8.17 5.20 2.66
CA GLU A 1032 8.63 6.43 3.33
C GLU A 1032 9.64 6.08 4.44
N ASP A 1033 9.37 5.00 5.18
CA ASP A 1033 10.27 4.51 6.24
C ASP A 1033 11.60 3.98 5.65
N ILE A 1034 11.59 3.35 4.46
CA ILE A 1034 12.81 2.92 3.76
C ILE A 1034 13.67 4.14 3.38
N LEU A 1035 13.06 5.15 2.77
CA LEU A 1035 13.76 6.38 2.39
C LEU A 1035 14.29 7.13 3.61
N SER A 1036 13.49 7.21 4.68
CA SER A 1036 13.91 7.78 5.96
C SER A 1036 15.11 7.03 6.53
N ARG A 1037 15.09 5.69 6.47
CA ARG A 1037 16.19 4.86 6.96
C ARG A 1037 17.49 5.08 6.18
N PHE A 1038 17.42 5.22 4.86
CA PHE A 1038 18.62 5.56 4.07
C PHE A 1038 19.14 6.96 4.40
N GLY A 1039 18.27 7.93 4.64
CA GLY A 1039 18.69 9.26 5.08
C GLY A 1039 19.26 9.31 6.51
N GLU A 1040 18.74 8.50 7.44
CA GLU A 1040 19.36 8.30 8.77
C GLU A 1040 20.76 7.72 8.67
N LEU A 1041 20.92 6.67 7.85
CA LEU A 1041 22.22 6.07 7.55
C LEU A 1041 23.12 7.02 6.74
N GLY A 1042 22.59 8.14 6.26
CA GLY A 1042 23.35 9.15 5.53
C GLY A 1042 23.81 8.70 4.15
N VAL A 1043 23.04 7.86 3.47
CA VAL A 1043 23.39 7.40 2.12
C VAL A 1043 22.72 8.31 1.10
N PHE A 1044 23.53 9.06 0.36
CA PHE A 1044 23.05 10.05 -0.60
C PHE A 1044 23.68 9.82 -1.98
N MET A 1045 22.95 10.26 -3.01
CA MET A 1045 23.50 10.46 -4.35
C MET A 1045 23.57 11.97 -4.58
N ASN A 1046 24.71 12.44 -5.06
CA ASN A 1046 24.89 13.84 -5.43
C ASN A 1046 25.83 13.91 -6.63
N ASP A 1047 25.41 14.56 -7.71
CA ASP A 1047 26.19 14.68 -8.96
C ASP A 1047 26.70 13.33 -9.52
N GLY A 1048 25.93 12.25 -9.33
CA GLY A 1048 26.29 10.88 -9.71
C GLY A 1048 27.35 10.21 -8.82
N LEU A 1049 27.64 10.79 -7.65
CA LEU A 1049 28.56 10.26 -6.65
C LEU A 1049 27.79 9.65 -5.47
N LEU A 1050 28.27 8.53 -4.94
CA LEU A 1050 27.75 7.93 -3.71
C LEU A 1050 28.44 8.54 -2.48
N VAL A 1051 27.63 9.08 -1.56
CA VAL A 1051 28.10 9.80 -0.37
C VAL A 1051 27.57 9.14 0.90
N PHE A 1052 28.43 8.99 1.91
CA PHE A 1052 28.13 8.41 3.22
C PHE A 1052 28.27 9.45 4.34
N ASN A 1053 27.23 10.24 4.60
CA ASN A 1053 27.22 11.31 5.59
C ASN A 1053 26.13 11.11 6.67
N PRO A 1054 26.36 10.27 7.68
CA PRO A 1054 25.36 9.92 8.70
C PRO A 1054 25.19 10.99 9.78
N CYS A 1055 24.78 12.20 9.38
CA CYS A 1055 24.62 13.35 10.27
C CYS A 1055 23.40 13.26 11.20
N MET A 1056 22.56 12.23 11.05
CA MET A 1056 21.38 11.96 11.89
C MET A 1056 21.42 10.57 12.55
N LEU A 1057 22.50 9.79 12.35
CA LEU A 1057 22.60 8.44 12.90
C LEU A 1057 22.99 8.50 14.37
N ARG A 1058 22.27 7.75 15.20
CA ARG A 1058 22.55 7.71 16.64
C ARG A 1058 23.69 6.74 16.95
N LYS A 1059 24.51 7.09 17.94
CA LYS A 1059 25.62 6.23 18.40
C LYS A 1059 25.13 4.87 18.91
N ASP A 1060 23.93 4.81 19.47
CA ASP A 1060 23.38 3.59 20.08
C ASP A 1060 23.07 2.48 19.07
N GLU A 1061 23.06 2.75 17.76
CA GLU A 1061 22.85 1.76 16.70
C GLU A 1061 24.07 0.87 16.42
N PHE A 1062 25.26 1.26 16.86
CA PHE A 1062 26.49 0.49 16.66
C PHE A 1062 26.55 -0.71 17.61
N LEU A 1063 27.07 -1.84 17.12
CA LEU A 1063 27.14 -3.08 17.89
C LEU A 1063 28.04 -2.94 19.13
N ASN A 1064 27.59 -3.53 20.24
CA ASN A 1064 28.39 -3.62 21.47
C ASN A 1064 29.36 -4.81 21.46
N GLU A 1065 29.11 -5.82 20.61
CA GLU A 1065 29.90 -7.04 20.49
C GLU A 1065 29.96 -7.50 19.03
N ALA A 1066 31.00 -8.26 18.68
CA ALA A 1066 31.16 -8.74 17.32
C ALA A 1066 30.09 -9.76 16.93
N GLN A 1067 29.51 -9.61 15.74
CA GLN A 1067 28.49 -10.50 15.19
C GLN A 1067 28.79 -10.86 13.72
N VAL A 1068 28.05 -11.83 13.19
CA VAL A 1068 28.16 -12.27 11.78
C VAL A 1068 26.93 -11.80 11.01
N PHE A 1069 27.17 -10.98 9.99
CA PHE A 1069 26.15 -10.54 9.04
C PHE A 1069 26.07 -11.53 7.88
N ASN A 1070 24.95 -12.25 7.78
CA ASN A 1070 24.66 -13.14 6.67
C ASN A 1070 23.87 -12.38 5.60
N TYR A 1071 24.36 -12.35 4.37
CA TYR A 1071 23.78 -11.56 3.29
C TYR A 1071 23.83 -12.30 1.95
N ILE A 1072 23.19 -11.72 0.93
CA ILE A 1072 23.24 -12.22 -0.45
C ILE A 1072 24.04 -11.21 -1.28
N ASN A 1073 25.17 -11.63 -1.86
CA ASN A 1073 25.99 -10.77 -2.70
C ASN A 1073 25.31 -10.46 -4.06
N VAL A 1074 25.87 -9.54 -4.83
CA VAL A 1074 25.34 -9.10 -6.14
C VAL A 1074 25.20 -10.27 -7.14
N ASP A 1075 26.09 -11.27 -7.08
CA ASP A 1075 26.02 -12.50 -7.88
C ASP A 1075 24.89 -13.46 -7.43
N GLY A 1076 24.15 -13.10 -6.38
CA GLY A 1076 23.01 -13.86 -5.87
C GLY A 1076 23.38 -15.05 -4.97
N GLU A 1077 24.61 -15.08 -4.46
CA GLU A 1077 25.18 -16.11 -3.60
C GLU A 1077 25.13 -15.71 -2.12
N ALA A 1078 24.97 -16.70 -1.23
CA ALA A 1078 25.01 -16.46 0.21
C ALA A 1078 26.45 -16.22 0.68
N SER A 1079 26.66 -15.15 1.44
CA SER A 1079 27.96 -14.76 1.99
C SER A 1079 27.81 -14.32 3.45
N ALA A 1080 28.94 -14.19 4.14
CA ALA A 1080 28.99 -13.78 5.54
C ALA A 1080 30.14 -12.79 5.76
N LEU A 1081 29.87 -11.76 6.57
CA LEU A 1081 30.84 -10.74 6.98
C LEU A 1081 30.90 -10.68 8.50
N LYS A 1082 32.11 -10.64 9.07
CA LYS A 1082 32.29 -10.35 10.50
C LYS A 1082 32.17 -8.84 10.71
N VAL A 1083 31.34 -8.45 11.66
CA VAL A 1083 31.12 -7.05 12.06
C VAL A 1083 31.57 -6.94 13.51
N ASP A 1084 32.54 -6.08 13.79
CA ASP A 1084 33.14 -5.94 15.12
C ASP A 1084 32.31 -5.00 16.02
N ALA A 1085 32.68 -4.92 17.30
CA ALA A 1085 32.12 -3.90 18.20
C ALA A 1085 32.44 -2.49 17.68
N ASN A 1086 31.54 -1.54 17.93
CA ASN A 1086 31.54 -0.18 17.37
C ASN A 1086 31.40 -0.15 15.84
N GLN A 1087 30.83 -1.20 15.25
CA GLN A 1087 30.45 -1.24 13.84
C GLN A 1087 28.97 -1.56 13.67
N LEU A 1088 28.42 -1.22 12.52
CA LEU A 1088 27.14 -1.71 12.02
C LEU A 1088 27.25 -1.98 10.52
N VAL A 1089 26.30 -2.72 9.96
CA VAL A 1089 26.28 -3.02 8.53
C VAL A 1089 24.88 -2.98 7.95
N PHE A 1090 24.78 -2.49 6.73
CA PHE A 1090 23.59 -2.54 5.88
C PHE A 1090 24.01 -2.86 4.45
N THR A 1091 23.08 -2.97 3.52
CA THR A 1091 23.40 -3.04 2.09
C THR A 1091 22.84 -1.84 1.34
N TYR A 1092 23.53 -1.43 0.27
CA TYR A 1092 23.05 -0.44 -0.69
C TYR A 1092 23.41 -0.92 -2.10
N CYS A 1093 22.44 -0.97 -3.00
CA CYS A 1093 22.57 -1.67 -4.29
C CYS A 1093 23.09 -3.12 -4.11
N GLN A 1094 22.71 -3.76 -3.00
CA GLN A 1094 23.13 -5.11 -2.59
C GLN A 1094 24.62 -5.26 -2.20
N VAL A 1095 25.38 -4.16 -2.16
CA VAL A 1095 26.76 -4.15 -1.66
C VAL A 1095 26.74 -3.91 -0.14
N PRO A 1096 27.42 -4.72 0.68
CA PRO A 1096 27.52 -4.49 2.12
C PRO A 1096 28.36 -3.25 2.43
N VAL A 1097 27.78 -2.35 3.23
CA VAL A 1097 28.40 -1.12 3.73
C VAL A 1097 28.56 -1.24 5.24
N VAL A 1098 29.80 -1.25 5.72
CA VAL A 1098 30.15 -1.30 7.14
C VAL A 1098 30.50 0.10 7.61
N TYR A 1099 29.78 0.58 8.62
CA TYR A 1099 30.17 1.80 9.33
C TYR A 1099 31.00 1.42 10.55
N SER A 1100 32.10 2.13 10.77
CA SER A 1100 33.02 1.90 11.89
C SER A 1100 33.35 3.21 12.59
N ILE A 1101 33.12 3.27 13.91
CA ILE A 1101 33.54 4.43 14.70
C ILE A 1101 35.08 4.51 14.70
N SER A 1102 35.62 5.70 14.46
CA SER A 1102 37.03 5.99 14.22
C SER A 1102 37.41 7.41 14.70
N ASN A 1103 38.71 7.73 14.72
CA ASN A 1103 39.21 9.09 14.95
C ASN A 1103 39.37 9.92 13.66
N GLU A 1104 39.25 9.27 12.50
CA GLU A 1104 39.41 9.89 11.18
C GLU A 1104 38.29 9.46 10.22
N TYR A 1105 37.97 10.34 9.26
CA TYR A 1105 37.13 9.98 8.13
C TYR A 1105 37.98 9.24 7.10
N LYS A 1106 37.48 8.08 6.68
CA LYS A 1106 38.15 7.25 5.68
C LYS A 1106 37.16 6.28 5.09
N THR A 1107 37.19 6.09 3.78
CA THR A 1107 36.39 5.05 3.11
C THR A 1107 37.32 4.06 2.42
N THR A 1108 37.11 2.77 2.68
CA THR A 1108 37.88 1.67 2.07
C THR A 1108 36.96 0.80 1.25
N ILE A 1109 37.27 0.65 -0.04
CA ILE A 1109 36.57 -0.18 -0.99
C ILE A 1109 37.36 -1.46 -1.19
N SER A 1110 36.69 -2.60 -1.07
CA SER A 1110 37.29 -3.90 -1.40
C SER A 1110 36.70 -4.42 -2.70
N PHE A 1111 37.58 -4.72 -3.66
CA PHE A 1111 37.20 -5.21 -4.98
C PHE A 1111 37.30 -6.75 -5.07
N LYS A 1112 36.61 -7.31 -6.06
CA LYS A 1112 36.55 -8.77 -6.32
C LYS A 1112 37.91 -9.38 -6.69
N ASP A 1113 38.81 -8.59 -7.25
CA ASP A 1113 40.19 -9.01 -7.56
C ASP A 1113 41.13 -9.01 -6.34
N GLY A 1114 40.63 -8.61 -5.17
CA GLY A 1114 41.37 -8.52 -3.91
C GLY A 1114 42.11 -7.19 -3.71
N SER A 1115 42.03 -6.26 -4.68
CA SER A 1115 42.56 -4.92 -4.52
C SER A 1115 41.69 -4.07 -3.59
N GLN A 1116 42.28 -3.01 -3.05
CA GLN A 1116 41.59 -2.02 -2.22
C GLN A 1116 41.86 -0.61 -2.72
N GLN A 1117 40.84 0.24 -2.64
CA GLN A 1117 40.97 1.68 -2.87
C GLN A 1117 40.54 2.42 -1.61
N ILE A 1118 41.28 3.48 -1.28
CA ILE A 1118 41.09 4.25 -0.06
C ILE A 1118 40.81 5.70 -0.45
N PHE A 1119 39.80 6.28 0.19
CA PHE A 1119 39.47 7.71 0.11
C PHE A 1119 39.61 8.32 1.51
N ASP A 1120 40.24 9.49 1.62
CA ASP A 1120 40.35 10.26 2.87
C ASP A 1120 39.07 11.07 3.17
N GLN A 1121 37.95 10.67 2.56
CA GLN A 1121 36.65 11.30 2.63
C GLN A 1121 35.54 10.23 2.63
N VAL A 1122 34.31 10.67 2.85
CA VAL A 1122 33.11 9.81 2.88
C VAL A 1122 32.33 9.77 1.56
N GLU A 1123 32.92 10.33 0.51
CA GLU A 1123 32.39 10.36 -0.86
C GLU A 1123 33.26 9.49 -1.77
N LEU A 1124 32.62 8.72 -2.65
CA LEU A 1124 33.29 7.91 -3.66
C LEU A 1124 33.51 8.69 -4.96
N ASP A 1125 34.52 8.30 -5.74
CA ASP A 1125 34.64 8.79 -7.11
C ASP A 1125 33.52 8.25 -8.01
N LYS A 1126 33.38 8.86 -9.19
CA LYS A 1126 32.33 8.51 -10.16
C LYS A 1126 32.44 7.06 -10.65
N GLU A 1127 33.65 6.59 -10.96
CA GLU A 1127 33.87 5.23 -11.45
C GLU A 1127 33.44 4.18 -10.43
N THR A 1128 33.78 4.37 -9.16
CA THR A 1128 33.40 3.46 -8.08
C THR A 1128 31.91 3.52 -7.80
N SER A 1129 31.32 4.71 -7.81
CA SER A 1129 29.88 4.91 -7.66
C SER A 1129 29.10 4.18 -8.76
N GLU A 1130 29.52 4.34 -10.01
CA GLU A 1130 28.94 3.63 -11.17
C GLU A 1130 29.02 2.11 -11.03
N LYS A 1131 30.13 1.54 -10.51
CA LYS A 1131 30.23 0.09 -10.26
C LYS A 1131 29.21 -0.41 -9.23
N VAL A 1132 28.91 0.40 -8.20
CA VAL A 1132 27.88 0.09 -7.20
C VAL A 1132 26.49 0.20 -7.82
N PHE A 1133 26.17 1.30 -8.49
CA PHE A 1133 24.85 1.55 -9.08
C PHE A 1133 24.50 0.56 -10.20
N SER A 1134 25.49 0.21 -11.04
CA SER A 1134 25.37 -0.77 -12.13
C SER A 1134 25.37 -2.21 -11.65
N ARG A 1135 25.56 -2.44 -10.33
CA ARG A 1135 25.61 -3.77 -9.73
C ARG A 1135 26.56 -4.69 -10.50
N SER A 1136 27.76 -4.19 -10.82
CA SER A 1136 28.72 -4.94 -11.64
C SER A 1136 29.28 -6.18 -10.94
N GLY A 1137 29.20 -6.21 -9.61
CA GLY A 1137 29.82 -7.23 -8.77
C GLY A 1137 31.31 -6.99 -8.52
N ASP A 1138 31.88 -5.91 -9.06
CA ASP A 1138 33.30 -5.58 -8.86
C ASP A 1138 33.58 -5.12 -7.43
N VAL A 1139 32.67 -4.33 -6.84
CA VAL A 1139 32.76 -3.88 -5.44
C VAL A 1139 32.13 -4.95 -4.54
N VAL A 1140 32.94 -5.54 -3.66
CA VAL A 1140 32.52 -6.62 -2.76
C VAL A 1140 32.05 -6.08 -1.40
N SER A 1141 32.68 -5.01 -0.91
CA SER A 1141 32.26 -4.32 0.33
C SER A 1141 32.83 -2.92 0.42
N ILE A 1142 32.15 -2.08 1.19
CA ILE A 1142 32.53 -0.70 1.50
C ILE A 1142 32.67 -0.58 3.02
N THR A 1143 33.80 -0.08 3.52
CA THR A 1143 33.97 0.24 4.95
C THR A 1143 34.16 1.74 5.11
N VAL A 1144 33.25 2.39 5.84
CA VAL A 1144 33.26 3.82 6.10
C VAL A 1144 33.62 4.06 7.57
N HIS A 1145 34.72 4.76 7.80
CA HIS A 1145 35.17 5.20 9.10
C HIS A 1145 34.58 6.58 9.39
N ILE A 1146 33.83 6.68 10.49
CA ILE A 1146 33.09 7.88 10.89
C ILE A 1146 33.59 8.33 12.26
N LYS A 1147 33.73 9.63 12.44
CA LYS A 1147 34.10 10.19 13.75
C LYS A 1147 32.93 10.15 14.72
N GLU A 1148 33.23 9.88 15.98
CA GLU A 1148 32.20 9.79 17.02
C GLU A 1148 31.43 11.10 17.22
N ASP A 1149 32.08 12.26 17.06
CA ASP A 1149 31.47 13.60 17.19
C ASP A 1149 30.50 13.96 16.04
N HIS A 1150 30.48 13.15 14.97
CA HIS A 1150 29.54 13.29 13.86
C HIS A 1150 28.17 12.65 14.14
N LEU A 1151 28.13 11.66 15.05
CA LEU A 1151 26.95 10.90 15.41
C LEU A 1151 26.06 11.66 16.41
N LYS A 1152 24.80 11.23 16.55
CA LYS A 1152 23.81 11.81 17.47
C LYS A 1152 23.59 10.99 18.74
#